data_AF-A0A7X7BA10-F1
#
_entry.id   AF-A0A7X7BA10-F1
#
_cell.length_a   1.000
_cell.length_b   1.000
_cell.length_c   1.000
_cell.angle_alpha   90.00
_cell.angle_beta   90.00
_cell.angle_gamma   90.00
#
_symmetry.space_group_name_H-M   'P 1'
#
loop_
_entity.id
_entity.type
_entity.pdbx_description
1 polymer ?
#
loop_
_entity_poly.entity_id
_entity_poly.type
_entity_poly.pdbx_seq_one_letter_code
_entity_poly.pdbx_strand_id
1 'polypeptide(L)'
;SGGTEVESGTLLVAAPGALNGAGTVAVTGGTLGGDGTVGGPVAVTGGGVLLPGGSNTVGTLTLANTGAAALTFSGGRLLCDLATVAGSCDRIDVAGTLALSGTNRLALAFTAGTPPAGTYTLLTYAARSGTGVLVRDRPYPNATLTVGATAATLTVTGAGITYLTWTGAASGTWDTTTANWTLLGTPSTYTAGDAVLFNDAAAVFTVGASGAVAPSSVTFDNSVENYEISAILDGTETSVIKMGSKSATLSGVNTYGGGTVLAGGFLTVGSTANLPAGPLTFQGGILRFTGTPPSSLGAYDVNWDSFSGGLELTSGTLTLADAISGSGSLSKSGAGTLILSGMNSFRGGTAVNAGFLRMNHAQALGAGDIAVAVGGQVDLTGNLTVTNAISIKGVGATSSGEGAIRSVNGTTNTWSGPVTIAENQARIGCTGGGLLEVSGVIDSGANVYEVVVRMPNDTGGTLLLSANNTWLGNTWIRCGTIKLGIDHALPTGSVLRLGLSAGQTGVTNSTLDLAGFNQRVAGVTDVGTDNRHLVTNTEDAFSTLTINNTAAYTFSGEFTGNLDIVKTGASTLTLSGVSSTSGGLIVSNGNLVVSTSGSLGSNSTNITVAAGTLTLQNSAALADEASLRIADGGGAKVTLAEGVNETVGYLYFGEKLCM
;
A
#
# COMPACT_ATOMS: atom_id res chain seq x y z
N SER A 1 -29.12 34.60 4.54
CA SER A 1 -27.71 35.02 4.77
C SER A 1 -26.84 33.88 5.30
N GLY A 2 -27.40 32.82 5.91
CA GLY A 2 -26.65 31.58 6.20
C GLY A 2 -26.47 30.69 4.95
N GLY A 3 -25.57 29.71 5.05
CA GLY A 3 -25.43 28.63 4.07
C GLY A 3 -26.61 27.65 4.11
N THR A 4 -26.70 26.77 3.10
CA THR A 4 -27.70 25.70 3.02
C THR A 4 -26.98 24.37 2.89
N GLU A 5 -27.36 23.38 3.68
CA GLU A 5 -26.79 22.03 3.64
C GLU A 5 -27.86 21.03 3.21
N VAL A 6 -27.54 20.23 2.19
CA VAL A 6 -28.40 19.18 1.63
C VAL A 6 -27.69 17.85 1.84
N GLU A 7 -27.87 17.29 3.04
CA GLU A 7 -27.19 16.06 3.46
C GLU A 7 -27.92 14.77 3.03
N SER A 8 -29.24 14.87 2.84
CA SER A 8 -30.09 13.77 2.37
C SER A 8 -31.37 14.30 1.72
N GLY A 9 -32.11 13.43 1.03
CA GLY A 9 -33.34 13.81 0.32
C GLY A 9 -33.08 14.73 -0.89
N THR A 10 -34.12 15.41 -1.36
CA THR A 10 -34.07 16.28 -2.55
C THR A 10 -34.59 17.67 -2.23
N LEU A 11 -33.79 18.70 -2.51
CA LEU A 11 -34.20 20.11 -2.53
C LEU A 11 -34.42 20.54 -3.99
N LEU A 12 -35.68 20.80 -4.36
CA LEU A 12 -36.02 21.32 -5.69
C LEU A 12 -36.23 22.83 -5.64
N VAL A 13 -35.47 23.57 -6.44
CA VAL A 13 -35.65 24.99 -6.70
C VAL A 13 -36.39 25.11 -8.03
N ALA A 14 -37.70 25.31 -7.99
CA ALA A 14 -38.54 25.36 -9.19
C ALA A 14 -38.72 26.79 -9.71
N ALA A 15 -38.70 26.99 -11.03
CA ALA A 15 -38.96 28.28 -11.67
C ALA A 15 -40.41 28.78 -11.41
N PRO A 16 -40.63 30.10 -11.27
CA PRO A 16 -39.64 31.20 -11.29
C PRO A 16 -38.95 31.43 -9.93
N GLY A 17 -39.04 30.48 -9.01
CA GLY A 17 -38.46 30.56 -7.67
C GLY A 17 -36.93 30.56 -7.66
N ALA A 18 -36.38 31.14 -6.59
CA ALA A 18 -34.95 31.23 -6.39
C ALA A 18 -34.55 30.97 -4.94
N LEU A 19 -33.43 30.26 -4.75
CA LEU A 19 -32.76 30.15 -3.46
C LEU A 19 -31.91 31.41 -3.26
N ASN A 20 -32.55 32.44 -2.72
CA ASN A 20 -31.96 33.77 -2.55
C ASN A 20 -31.07 33.84 -1.31
N GLY A 21 -29.76 33.74 -1.51
CA GLY A 21 -28.75 33.88 -0.46
C GLY A 21 -27.33 33.92 -1.03
N ALA A 22 -26.42 34.63 -0.35
CA ALA A 22 -25.00 34.67 -0.72
C ALA A 22 -24.16 33.52 -0.12
N GLY A 23 -24.74 32.77 0.83
CA GLY A 23 -24.06 31.65 1.48
C GLY A 23 -23.96 30.42 0.56
N THR A 24 -22.96 29.59 0.81
CA THR A 24 -22.75 28.34 0.06
C THR A 24 -23.91 27.37 0.25
N VAL A 25 -24.31 26.71 -0.83
CA VAL A 25 -25.19 25.54 -0.83
C VAL A 25 -24.31 24.30 -0.93
N ALA A 26 -24.11 23.62 0.19
CA ALA A 26 -23.35 22.37 0.27
C ALA A 26 -24.28 21.17 0.06
N VAL A 27 -24.00 20.35 -0.93
CA VAL A 27 -24.75 19.15 -1.28
C VAL A 27 -23.87 17.95 -0.96
N THR A 28 -24.12 17.31 0.18
CA THR A 28 -23.26 16.26 0.75
C THR A 28 -24.08 15.00 0.99
N GLY A 29 -24.29 14.21 -0.06
CA GLY A 29 -25.10 12.98 -0.01
C GLY A 29 -26.58 13.15 -0.36
N GLY A 30 -27.12 14.38 -0.32
CA GLY A 30 -28.45 14.70 -0.83
C GLY A 30 -28.46 15.16 -2.29
N THR A 31 -29.62 15.60 -2.77
CA THR A 31 -29.83 16.08 -4.15
C THR A 31 -30.31 17.53 -4.18
N LEU A 32 -29.68 18.38 -4.98
CA LEU A 32 -30.18 19.70 -5.33
C LEU A 32 -30.63 19.69 -6.79
N GLY A 33 -31.86 20.12 -7.06
CA GLY A 33 -32.41 20.06 -8.42
C GLY A 33 -33.45 21.14 -8.73
N GLY A 34 -34.15 20.95 -9.84
CA GLY A 34 -35.17 21.88 -10.36
C GLY A 34 -34.64 22.80 -11.46
N ASP A 35 -35.46 23.75 -11.87
CA ASP A 35 -35.26 24.65 -13.03
C ASP A 35 -35.24 26.14 -12.64
N GLY A 36 -35.15 26.45 -11.36
CA GLY A 36 -35.08 27.81 -10.82
C GLY A 36 -33.65 28.35 -10.72
N THR A 37 -33.44 29.35 -9.84
CA THR A 37 -32.14 30.03 -9.67
C THR A 37 -31.55 29.83 -8.28
N VAL A 38 -30.25 29.53 -8.18
CA VAL A 38 -29.47 29.52 -6.93
C VAL A 38 -28.50 30.69 -6.93
N GLY A 39 -28.62 31.58 -5.94
CA GLY A 39 -27.81 32.81 -5.88
C GLY A 39 -26.39 32.62 -5.31
N GLY A 40 -26.22 31.67 -4.39
CA GLY A 40 -24.96 31.40 -3.69
C GLY A 40 -24.07 30.41 -4.45
N PRO A 41 -22.79 30.25 -4.03
CA PRO A 41 -21.94 29.17 -4.54
C PRO A 41 -22.55 27.80 -4.26
N VAL A 42 -22.39 26.82 -5.15
CA VAL A 42 -22.82 25.43 -4.94
C VAL A 42 -21.61 24.52 -4.85
N ALA A 43 -21.54 23.72 -3.78
CA ALA A 43 -20.50 22.72 -3.58
C ALA A 43 -21.12 21.32 -3.51
N VAL A 44 -20.69 20.42 -4.40
CA VAL A 44 -21.21 19.05 -4.50
C VAL A 44 -20.09 18.09 -4.10
N THR A 45 -20.26 17.48 -2.93
CA THR A 45 -19.24 16.68 -2.24
C THR A 45 -19.84 15.38 -1.71
N GLY A 46 -19.00 14.40 -1.35
CA GLY A 46 -19.43 13.24 -0.55
C GLY A 46 -20.61 12.44 -1.14
N GLY A 47 -20.70 12.31 -2.47
CA GLY A 47 -21.81 11.63 -3.14
C GLY A 47 -23.05 12.48 -3.42
N GLY A 48 -23.00 13.78 -3.17
CA GLY A 48 -24.08 14.71 -3.52
C GLY A 48 -24.40 14.74 -5.02
N VAL A 49 -25.65 15.08 -5.34
CA VAL A 49 -26.21 15.03 -6.71
C VAL A 49 -26.77 16.40 -7.12
N LEU A 50 -26.46 16.84 -8.34
CA LEU A 50 -27.22 17.88 -9.03
C LEU A 50 -28.19 17.25 -10.03
N LEU A 51 -29.44 17.69 -9.98
CA LEU A 51 -30.56 17.22 -10.81
C LEU A 51 -31.31 18.42 -11.42
N PRO A 52 -30.69 19.17 -12.36
CA PRO A 52 -31.40 20.17 -13.15
C PRO A 52 -32.73 19.64 -13.71
N GLY A 53 -33.76 20.48 -13.81
CA GLY A 53 -35.09 20.08 -14.31
C GLY A 53 -35.95 19.22 -13.37
N GLY A 54 -35.32 18.44 -12.49
CA GLY A 54 -36.00 17.48 -11.63
C GLY A 54 -35.93 16.07 -12.24
N SER A 55 -36.74 15.13 -11.73
CA SER A 55 -36.73 13.76 -12.28
C SER A 55 -37.61 13.64 -13.52
N ASN A 56 -37.06 13.07 -14.59
CA ASN A 56 -37.72 12.79 -15.87
C ASN A 56 -38.33 14.04 -16.54
N THR A 57 -37.79 15.22 -16.27
CA THR A 57 -38.29 16.50 -16.80
C THR A 57 -37.12 17.34 -17.23
N VAL A 58 -37.05 17.65 -18.54
CA VAL A 58 -36.00 18.53 -19.05
C VAL A 58 -36.19 19.96 -18.52
N GLY A 59 -35.18 20.49 -17.85
CA GLY A 59 -35.16 21.86 -17.35
C GLY A 59 -33.76 22.42 -17.12
N THR A 60 -33.68 23.72 -16.81
CA THR A 60 -32.40 24.42 -16.65
C THR A 60 -32.25 24.98 -15.24
N LEU A 61 -31.30 24.46 -14.46
CA LEU A 61 -30.94 25.05 -13.17
C LEU A 61 -29.93 26.18 -13.37
N THR A 62 -30.27 27.39 -12.91
CA THR A 62 -29.37 28.54 -13.04
C THR A 62 -28.60 28.77 -11.75
N LEU A 63 -27.27 28.79 -11.81
CA LEU A 63 -26.38 29.18 -10.71
C LEU A 63 -25.86 30.59 -10.98
N ALA A 64 -26.47 31.58 -10.33
CA ALA A 64 -26.25 33.00 -10.61
C ALA A 64 -24.94 33.57 -10.01
N ASN A 65 -24.24 32.81 -9.17
CA ASN A 65 -22.99 33.24 -8.57
C ASN A 65 -21.91 33.42 -9.67
N THR A 66 -21.26 34.59 -9.71
CA THR A 66 -20.21 34.91 -10.70
C THR A 66 -18.79 34.69 -10.19
N GLY A 67 -18.62 34.10 -9.01
CA GLY A 67 -17.34 33.90 -8.34
C GLY A 67 -16.48 32.78 -8.93
N ALA A 68 -15.26 32.65 -8.41
CA ALA A 68 -14.25 31.66 -8.84
C ALA A 68 -14.58 30.21 -8.45
N ALA A 69 -15.58 29.99 -7.60
CA ALA A 69 -16.06 28.67 -7.18
C ALA A 69 -17.60 28.64 -7.20
N ALA A 70 -18.21 29.17 -8.26
CA ALA A 70 -19.66 29.25 -8.40
C ALA A 70 -20.33 27.86 -8.38
N LEU A 71 -19.67 26.88 -9.02
CA LEU A 71 -20.01 25.47 -8.89
C LEU A 71 -18.73 24.67 -8.64
N THR A 72 -18.69 23.93 -7.53
CA THR A 72 -17.59 23.02 -7.18
C THR A 72 -18.08 21.59 -7.17
N PHE A 73 -17.35 20.71 -7.86
CA PHE A 73 -17.57 19.27 -7.88
C PHE A 73 -16.33 18.57 -7.33
N SER A 74 -16.52 17.81 -6.24
CA SER A 74 -15.45 17.02 -5.62
C SER A 74 -15.97 15.64 -5.20
N GLY A 75 -16.02 14.73 -6.16
CA GLY A 75 -16.63 13.40 -6.00
C GLY A 75 -18.16 13.41 -6.08
N GLY A 76 -18.74 14.44 -6.69
CA GLY A 76 -20.20 14.58 -6.86
C GLY A 76 -20.71 14.00 -8.18
N ARG A 77 -22.04 13.98 -8.32
CA ARG A 77 -22.75 13.50 -9.52
C ARG A 77 -23.61 14.60 -10.14
N LEU A 78 -23.59 14.70 -11.47
CA LEU A 78 -24.58 15.42 -12.26
C LEU A 78 -25.51 14.40 -12.89
N LEU A 79 -26.81 14.49 -12.64
CA LEU A 79 -27.84 13.69 -13.30
C LEU A 79 -28.59 14.59 -14.29
N CYS A 80 -28.57 14.21 -15.57
CA CYS A 80 -29.23 14.96 -16.64
C CYS A 80 -30.19 14.06 -17.41
N ASP A 81 -31.42 14.51 -17.57
CA ASP A 81 -32.41 13.93 -18.47
C ASP A 81 -32.14 14.38 -19.92
N LEU A 82 -32.18 13.43 -20.85
CA LEU A 82 -32.21 13.69 -22.28
C LEU A 82 -33.61 13.42 -22.82
N ALA A 83 -34.10 14.34 -23.64
CA ALA A 83 -35.39 14.20 -24.31
C ALA A 83 -35.30 13.49 -25.66
N THR A 84 -36.46 13.15 -26.21
CA THR A 84 -36.63 12.61 -27.57
C THR A 84 -36.48 13.66 -28.67
N VAL A 85 -36.12 14.90 -28.30
CA VAL A 85 -35.83 16.01 -29.21
C VAL A 85 -34.33 16.28 -29.21
N ALA A 86 -33.71 16.35 -30.39
CA ALA A 86 -32.27 16.53 -30.52
C ALA A 86 -31.77 17.80 -29.82
N GLY A 87 -30.74 17.64 -28.99
CA GLY A 87 -30.14 18.73 -28.21
C GLY A 87 -30.95 19.17 -26.99
N SER A 88 -32.16 18.63 -26.79
CA SER A 88 -32.99 18.92 -25.62
C SER A 88 -32.58 18.02 -24.46
N CYS A 89 -31.98 18.62 -23.44
CA CYS A 89 -31.57 17.96 -22.21
C CYS A 89 -31.69 18.91 -21.03
N ASP A 90 -31.60 18.35 -19.83
CA ASP A 90 -31.27 19.15 -18.68
C ASP A 90 -29.98 19.93 -18.87
N ARG A 91 -29.95 21.13 -18.28
CA ARG A 91 -28.79 22.01 -18.33
C ARG A 91 -28.55 22.68 -16.99
N ILE A 92 -27.27 22.89 -16.65
CA ILE A 92 -26.88 23.82 -15.58
C ILE A 92 -26.22 25.04 -16.22
N ASP A 93 -26.75 26.22 -15.93
CA ASP A 93 -26.16 27.49 -16.35
C ASP A 93 -25.41 28.12 -15.18
N VAL A 94 -24.08 28.09 -15.25
CA VAL A 94 -23.21 28.66 -14.22
C VAL A 94 -22.73 30.03 -14.67
N ALA A 95 -23.10 31.09 -13.95
CA ALA A 95 -22.67 32.44 -14.30
C ALA A 95 -21.16 32.65 -14.04
N GLY A 96 -20.58 31.93 -13.07
CA GLY A 96 -19.17 32.01 -12.68
C GLY A 96 -18.34 30.82 -13.15
N THR A 97 -17.33 30.46 -12.34
CA THR A 97 -16.37 29.40 -12.67
C THR A 97 -16.85 28.03 -12.19
N LEU A 98 -16.68 27.01 -13.04
CA LEU A 98 -16.76 25.59 -12.68
C LEU A 98 -15.41 25.12 -12.13
N ALA A 99 -15.36 24.70 -10.86
CA ALA A 99 -14.19 24.12 -10.22
C ALA A 99 -14.35 22.59 -10.09
N LEU A 100 -13.42 21.83 -10.68
CA LEU A 100 -13.42 20.36 -10.60
C LEU A 100 -12.22 19.86 -9.77
N SER A 101 -12.49 18.98 -8.81
CA SER A 101 -11.47 18.17 -8.12
C SER A 101 -11.86 16.70 -8.12
N GLY A 102 -10.86 15.81 -8.17
CA GLY A 102 -11.09 14.36 -8.27
C GLY A 102 -11.90 13.96 -9.50
N THR A 103 -12.52 12.77 -9.44
CA THR A 103 -13.39 12.25 -10.49
C THR A 103 -14.86 12.54 -10.14
N ASN A 104 -15.56 13.23 -11.03
CA ASN A 104 -16.98 13.56 -10.91
C ASN A 104 -17.76 12.86 -12.02
N ARG A 105 -19.02 12.51 -11.77
CA ARG A 105 -19.77 11.59 -12.65
C ARG A 105 -21.01 12.26 -13.27
N LEU A 106 -21.16 12.14 -14.58
CA LEU A 106 -22.37 12.46 -15.34
C LEU A 106 -23.21 11.20 -15.51
N ALA A 107 -24.40 11.17 -14.93
CA ALA A 107 -25.42 10.17 -15.20
C ALA A 107 -26.47 10.76 -16.14
N LEU A 108 -26.89 9.98 -17.11
CA LEU A 108 -28.00 10.30 -18.01
C LEU A 108 -29.23 9.49 -17.62
N ALA A 109 -30.37 10.17 -17.58
CA ALA A 109 -31.68 9.57 -17.63
C ALA A 109 -32.39 10.00 -18.91
N PHE A 110 -33.48 9.32 -19.27
CA PHE A 110 -34.14 9.49 -20.55
C PHE A 110 -35.63 9.71 -20.32
N THR A 111 -36.16 10.84 -20.80
CA THR A 111 -37.61 11.01 -20.84
C THR A 111 -38.19 9.98 -21.81
N ALA A 112 -39.31 9.33 -21.46
CA ALA A 112 -39.90 8.19 -22.18
C ALA A 112 -39.56 8.12 -23.68
N GLY A 113 -38.63 7.23 -24.04
CA GLY A 113 -38.14 7.06 -25.41
C GLY A 113 -36.61 7.09 -25.51
N THR A 114 -36.12 7.07 -26.75
CA THR A 114 -34.69 7.08 -27.05
C THR A 114 -34.26 8.46 -27.54
N PRO A 115 -33.23 9.09 -26.93
CA PRO A 115 -32.71 10.36 -27.42
C PRO A 115 -32.13 10.23 -28.84
N PRO A 116 -32.44 11.15 -29.76
CA PRO A 116 -31.89 11.14 -31.11
C PRO A 116 -30.43 11.62 -31.15
N ALA A 117 -29.77 11.43 -32.29
CA ALA A 117 -28.46 12.00 -32.56
C ALA A 117 -28.49 13.55 -32.47
N GLY A 118 -27.44 14.14 -31.92
CA GLY A 118 -27.33 15.58 -31.71
C GLY A 118 -26.34 15.94 -30.60
N THR A 119 -26.07 17.24 -30.45
CA THR A 119 -25.23 17.76 -29.37
C THR A 119 -26.11 18.33 -28.27
N TYR A 120 -25.95 17.81 -27.05
CA TYR A 120 -26.69 18.18 -25.85
C TYR A 120 -25.77 19.00 -24.94
N THR A 121 -26.14 20.24 -24.62
CA THR A 121 -25.32 21.12 -23.76
C THR A 121 -25.74 20.93 -22.32
N LEU A 122 -24.90 20.27 -21.52
CA LEU A 122 -25.20 19.86 -20.15
C LEU A 122 -24.82 20.94 -19.13
N LEU A 123 -23.71 21.65 -19.39
CA LEU A 123 -23.29 22.80 -18.58
C LEU A 123 -22.85 23.95 -19.46
N THR A 124 -23.14 25.17 -19.01
CA THR A 124 -22.45 26.40 -19.43
C THR A 124 -21.76 27.04 -18.23
N TYR A 125 -20.58 27.63 -18.43
CA TYR A 125 -19.82 28.32 -17.39
C TYR A 125 -18.89 29.39 -17.98
N ALA A 126 -18.56 30.43 -17.19
CA ALA A 126 -17.69 31.50 -17.65
C ALA A 126 -16.23 31.05 -17.82
N ALA A 127 -15.77 30.15 -16.94
CA ALA A 127 -14.43 29.57 -16.99
C ALA A 127 -14.40 28.22 -16.25
N ARG A 128 -13.37 27.42 -16.50
CA ARG A 128 -13.08 26.18 -15.77
C ARG A 128 -11.79 26.31 -14.96
N SER A 129 -11.77 25.75 -13.76
CA SER A 129 -10.58 25.63 -12.91
C SER A 129 -10.48 24.25 -12.24
N GLY A 130 -9.34 23.98 -11.60
CA GLY A 130 -9.06 22.71 -10.92
C GLY A 130 -8.46 21.63 -11.82
N THR A 131 -8.03 20.52 -11.22
CA THR A 131 -7.40 19.37 -11.89
C THR A 131 -8.32 18.16 -12.02
N GLY A 132 -9.55 18.25 -11.50
CA GLY A 132 -10.53 17.18 -11.57
C GLY A 132 -11.14 17.02 -12.95
N VAL A 133 -11.84 15.90 -13.13
CA VAL A 133 -12.51 15.54 -14.38
C VAL A 133 -14.00 15.33 -14.16
N LEU A 134 -14.81 15.63 -15.18
CA LEU A 134 -16.19 15.18 -15.30
C LEU A 134 -16.23 14.09 -16.35
N VAL A 135 -16.58 12.88 -15.94
CA VAL A 135 -16.65 11.70 -16.80
C VAL A 135 -18.06 11.13 -16.75
N ARG A 136 -18.47 10.38 -17.77
CA ARG A 136 -19.75 9.67 -17.74
C ARG A 136 -19.72 8.62 -16.63
N ASP A 137 -20.80 8.47 -15.87
CA ASP A 137 -20.89 7.55 -14.74
C ASP A 137 -20.75 6.10 -15.21
N ARG A 138 -21.30 5.85 -16.40
CA ARG A 138 -21.15 4.69 -17.25
C ARG A 138 -20.84 5.11 -18.68
N PRO A 139 -20.28 4.23 -19.50
CA PRO A 139 -20.29 4.39 -20.95
C PRO A 139 -21.74 4.61 -21.42
N TYR A 140 -21.93 5.39 -22.47
CA TYR A 140 -23.20 5.47 -23.19
C TYR A 140 -22.87 5.19 -24.67
N PRO A 141 -23.50 4.21 -25.32
CA PRO A 141 -23.26 3.92 -26.72
C PRO A 141 -23.49 5.17 -27.56
N ASN A 142 -22.72 5.34 -28.64
CA ASN A 142 -22.88 6.47 -29.57
C ASN A 142 -22.82 7.87 -28.92
N ALA A 143 -22.27 8.01 -27.71
CA ALA A 143 -22.19 9.28 -27.01
C ALA A 143 -20.75 9.65 -26.65
N THR A 144 -20.38 10.92 -26.82
CA THR A 144 -19.07 11.47 -26.47
C THR A 144 -19.27 12.69 -25.58
N LEU A 145 -18.69 12.67 -24.37
CA LEU A 145 -18.68 13.82 -23.47
C LEU A 145 -17.44 14.67 -23.74
N THR A 146 -17.65 15.97 -23.97
CA THR A 146 -16.58 16.96 -24.14
C THR A 146 -16.72 18.03 -23.07
N VAL A 147 -15.69 18.22 -22.26
CA VAL A 147 -15.64 19.29 -21.24
C VAL A 147 -14.65 20.35 -21.74
N GLY A 148 -15.19 21.41 -22.33
CA GLY A 148 -14.44 22.52 -22.92
C GLY A 148 -14.04 23.60 -21.91
N ALA A 149 -13.70 24.78 -22.43
CA ALA A 149 -13.30 25.93 -21.61
C ALA A 149 -14.49 26.68 -20.97
N THR A 150 -15.67 26.62 -21.60
CA THR A 150 -16.88 27.37 -21.20
C THR A 150 -18.17 26.53 -21.23
N ALA A 151 -18.10 25.27 -21.63
CA ALA A 151 -19.26 24.39 -21.69
C ALA A 151 -18.87 22.92 -21.58
N ALA A 152 -19.79 22.09 -21.09
CA ALA A 152 -19.71 20.64 -21.22
C ALA A 152 -20.86 20.14 -22.10
N THR A 153 -20.52 19.39 -23.15
CA THR A 153 -21.47 18.92 -24.16
C THR A 153 -21.39 17.41 -24.32
N LEU A 154 -22.53 16.75 -24.50
CA LEU A 154 -22.62 15.37 -24.94
C LEU A 154 -23.01 15.33 -26.42
N THR A 155 -22.15 14.81 -27.27
CA THR A 155 -22.48 14.57 -28.68
C THR A 155 -22.94 13.13 -28.84
N VAL A 156 -24.17 12.94 -29.32
CA VAL A 156 -24.76 11.65 -29.67
C VAL A 156 -24.73 11.48 -31.18
N THR A 157 -24.11 10.42 -31.68
CA THR A 157 -23.85 10.20 -33.11
C THR A 157 -24.86 9.27 -33.79
N GLY A 158 -25.75 8.60 -33.04
CA GLY A 158 -26.79 7.70 -33.56
C GLY A 158 -27.97 7.53 -32.58
N ALA A 159 -29.08 6.95 -33.04
CA ALA A 159 -30.17 6.55 -32.14
C ALA A 159 -29.70 5.42 -31.19
N GLY A 160 -30.22 5.36 -29.96
CA GLY A 160 -29.99 4.23 -29.05
C GLY A 160 -28.78 4.38 -28.14
N ILE A 161 -28.71 5.47 -27.37
CA ILE A 161 -27.74 5.60 -26.25
C ILE A 161 -28.21 4.86 -24.98
N THR A 162 -29.30 4.08 -25.11
CA THR A 162 -29.93 3.29 -24.07
C THR A 162 -29.36 1.86 -24.04
N TYR A 163 -29.48 1.21 -22.89
CA TYR A 163 -29.07 -0.18 -22.72
C TYR A 163 -30.27 -1.11 -22.66
N LEU A 164 -30.14 -2.30 -23.23
CA LEU A 164 -30.90 -3.45 -22.76
C LEU A 164 -30.36 -3.86 -21.39
N THR A 165 -31.20 -3.80 -20.36
CA THR A 165 -30.81 -4.18 -19.00
C THR A 165 -31.20 -5.63 -18.73
N TRP A 166 -30.23 -6.44 -18.34
CA TRP A 166 -30.45 -7.85 -17.99
C TRP A 166 -31.37 -7.96 -16.79
N THR A 167 -32.41 -8.78 -16.90
CA THR A 167 -33.28 -9.14 -15.78
C THR A 167 -33.17 -10.61 -15.43
N GLY A 168 -32.87 -11.48 -16.41
CA GLY A 168 -32.90 -12.93 -16.23
C GLY A 168 -34.27 -13.44 -15.78
N ALA A 169 -35.34 -12.69 -16.06
CA ALA A 169 -36.67 -12.94 -15.49
C ALA A 169 -37.32 -14.23 -15.99
N ALA A 170 -37.00 -14.67 -17.21
CA ALA A 170 -37.55 -15.89 -17.80
C ALA A 170 -36.56 -17.06 -17.74
N SER A 171 -35.25 -16.83 -17.86
CA SER A 171 -34.19 -17.84 -17.71
C SER A 171 -32.81 -17.20 -17.50
N GLY A 172 -31.79 -18.02 -17.22
CA GLY A 172 -30.38 -17.62 -17.21
C GLY A 172 -29.69 -17.61 -18.58
N THR A 173 -30.46 -17.73 -19.68
CA THR A 173 -29.91 -17.85 -21.04
C THR A 173 -29.97 -16.51 -21.77
N TRP A 174 -28.83 -16.03 -22.23
CA TRP A 174 -28.71 -14.94 -23.19
C TRP A 174 -28.93 -15.48 -24.60
N ASP A 175 -30.11 -15.19 -25.15
CA ASP A 175 -30.50 -15.55 -26.50
C ASP A 175 -31.36 -14.43 -27.13
N THR A 176 -31.79 -14.62 -28.38
CA THR A 176 -32.56 -13.61 -29.14
C THR A 176 -34.08 -13.79 -29.08
N THR A 177 -34.56 -14.80 -28.34
CA THR A 177 -35.96 -15.25 -28.35
C THR A 177 -36.65 -15.10 -27.00
N THR A 178 -35.89 -15.16 -25.92
CA THR A 178 -36.35 -15.10 -24.54
C THR A 178 -36.29 -13.67 -24.04
N ALA A 179 -37.39 -13.18 -23.45
CA ALA A 179 -37.48 -11.83 -22.90
C ALA A 179 -36.77 -11.70 -21.54
N ASN A 180 -35.45 -11.92 -21.53
CA ASN A 180 -34.58 -11.79 -20.34
C ASN A 180 -33.99 -10.39 -20.16
N TRP A 181 -34.42 -9.43 -20.98
CA TRP A 181 -33.94 -8.06 -20.99
C TRP A 181 -35.10 -7.10 -20.74
N THR A 182 -34.77 -5.87 -20.37
CA THR A 182 -35.71 -4.75 -20.40
C THR A 182 -35.11 -3.58 -21.16
N LEU A 183 -35.95 -2.91 -21.95
CA LEU A 183 -35.64 -1.61 -22.53
C LEU A 183 -36.54 -0.58 -21.84
N LEU A 184 -35.94 0.34 -21.08
CA LEU A 184 -36.68 1.37 -20.34
C LEU A 184 -37.81 0.78 -19.46
N GLY A 185 -37.52 -0.34 -18.78
CA GLY A 185 -38.46 -1.02 -17.88
C GLY A 185 -39.50 -1.93 -18.58
N THR A 186 -39.54 -1.96 -19.91
CA THR A 186 -40.42 -2.88 -20.66
C THR A 186 -39.68 -4.16 -21.01
N PRO A 187 -40.25 -5.37 -20.77
CA PRO A 187 -39.63 -6.64 -21.18
C PRO A 187 -39.29 -6.64 -22.67
N SER A 188 -38.09 -7.10 -23.01
CA SER A 188 -37.53 -7.11 -24.37
C SER A 188 -36.67 -8.35 -24.59
N THR A 189 -36.52 -8.74 -25.85
CA THR A 189 -35.49 -9.69 -26.29
C THR A 189 -34.21 -8.95 -26.66
N TYR A 190 -33.11 -9.70 -26.80
CA TYR A 190 -31.83 -9.20 -27.29
C TYR A 190 -31.70 -9.40 -28.80
N THR A 191 -31.04 -8.47 -29.48
CA THR A 191 -30.59 -8.58 -30.87
C THR A 191 -29.10 -8.27 -30.96
N ALA A 192 -28.39 -8.94 -31.87
CA ALA A 192 -26.97 -8.64 -32.11
C ALA A 192 -26.78 -7.15 -32.44
N GLY A 193 -25.74 -6.54 -31.86
CA GLY A 193 -25.50 -5.10 -31.92
C GLY A 193 -26.14 -4.29 -30.80
N ASP A 194 -27.06 -4.85 -30.01
CA ASP A 194 -27.59 -4.14 -28.84
C ASP A 194 -26.50 -3.89 -27.81
N ALA A 195 -26.55 -2.73 -27.17
CA ALA A 195 -25.74 -2.44 -26.00
C ALA A 195 -26.43 -2.99 -24.76
N VAL A 196 -25.71 -3.73 -23.93
CA VAL A 196 -26.30 -4.41 -22.77
C VAL A 196 -25.70 -3.97 -21.44
N LEU A 197 -26.54 -3.97 -20.41
CA LEU A 197 -26.22 -3.60 -19.03
C LEU A 197 -26.60 -4.73 -18.06
N PHE A 198 -25.64 -5.17 -17.26
CA PHE A 198 -25.81 -6.05 -16.12
C PHE A 198 -25.66 -5.21 -14.85
N ASN A 199 -26.75 -5.00 -14.11
CA ASN A 199 -26.78 -4.24 -12.87
C ASN A 199 -27.28 -5.11 -11.70
N ASP A 200 -27.50 -4.52 -10.52
CA ASP A 200 -27.96 -5.27 -9.34
C ASP A 200 -29.48 -5.55 -9.32
N ALA A 201 -30.24 -5.22 -10.38
CA ALA A 201 -31.70 -5.39 -10.42
C ALA A 201 -32.15 -6.74 -11.01
N ALA A 202 -31.24 -7.59 -11.48
CA ALA A 202 -31.56 -8.87 -12.08
C ALA A 202 -32.05 -9.89 -11.03
N ALA A 203 -32.85 -10.86 -11.48
CA ALA A 203 -33.25 -12.02 -10.68
C ALA A 203 -32.24 -13.17 -10.78
N VAL A 204 -31.44 -13.21 -11.85
CA VAL A 204 -30.46 -14.27 -12.14
C VAL A 204 -29.11 -13.65 -12.50
N PHE A 205 -28.06 -14.07 -11.80
CA PHE A 205 -26.70 -13.54 -11.96
C PHE A 205 -25.73 -14.51 -12.64
N THR A 206 -26.18 -15.73 -12.95
CA THR A 206 -25.45 -16.69 -13.78
C THR A 206 -26.01 -16.66 -15.19
N VAL A 207 -25.19 -16.29 -16.17
CA VAL A 207 -25.62 -15.99 -17.53
C VAL A 207 -24.88 -16.88 -18.52
N GLY A 208 -25.58 -17.86 -19.08
CA GLY A 208 -25.10 -18.68 -20.19
C GLY A 208 -25.66 -18.22 -21.53
N ALA A 209 -25.29 -18.88 -22.62
CA ALA A 209 -25.90 -18.69 -23.93
C ALA A 209 -25.93 -20.03 -24.70
N SER A 210 -26.86 -20.18 -25.65
CA SER A 210 -26.90 -21.34 -26.54
C SER A 210 -25.90 -21.26 -27.70
N GLY A 211 -25.27 -20.10 -27.89
CA GLY A 211 -24.25 -19.81 -28.89
C GLY A 211 -23.52 -18.51 -28.55
N ALA A 212 -22.62 -18.06 -29.44
CA ALA A 212 -21.95 -16.78 -29.30
C ALA A 212 -22.93 -15.60 -29.43
N VAL A 213 -22.74 -14.56 -28.63
CA VAL A 213 -23.52 -13.32 -28.66
C VAL A 213 -22.62 -12.13 -29.00
N ALA A 214 -23.06 -11.27 -29.92
CA ALA A 214 -22.30 -10.11 -30.38
C ALA A 214 -22.99 -8.76 -30.07
N PRO A 215 -23.06 -8.33 -28.80
CA PRO A 215 -23.60 -7.03 -28.42
C PRO A 215 -22.64 -5.90 -28.82
N SER A 216 -23.10 -4.68 -29.08
CA SER A 216 -22.15 -3.56 -29.33
C SER A 216 -21.33 -3.21 -28.09
N SER A 217 -21.88 -3.42 -26.89
CA SER A 217 -21.14 -3.29 -25.63
C SER A 217 -21.77 -4.13 -24.52
N VAL A 218 -20.95 -4.55 -23.57
CA VAL A 218 -21.34 -5.25 -22.35
C VAL A 218 -20.88 -4.45 -21.15
N THR A 219 -21.80 -3.85 -20.43
CA THR A 219 -21.49 -3.10 -19.20
C THR A 219 -21.93 -3.88 -17.97
N PHE A 220 -21.00 -4.15 -17.06
CA PHE A 220 -21.28 -4.64 -15.71
C PHE A 220 -21.22 -3.46 -14.76
N ASP A 221 -22.35 -3.09 -14.15
CA ASP A 221 -22.47 -2.05 -13.12
C ASP A 221 -23.10 -2.67 -11.87
N ASN A 222 -22.35 -3.58 -11.26
CA ASN A 222 -22.79 -4.37 -10.11
C ASN A 222 -21.98 -4.01 -8.87
N SER A 223 -22.68 -3.59 -7.82
CA SER A 223 -22.13 -3.15 -6.54
C SER A 223 -22.65 -3.96 -5.35
N VAL A 224 -23.66 -4.80 -5.56
CA VAL A 224 -24.22 -5.69 -4.54
C VAL A 224 -23.89 -7.14 -4.84
N GLU A 225 -24.22 -7.61 -6.05
CA GLU A 225 -24.12 -9.01 -6.45
C GLU A 225 -22.94 -9.29 -7.38
N ASN A 226 -22.48 -10.54 -7.44
CA ASN A 226 -21.47 -10.97 -8.43
C ASN A 226 -22.16 -11.58 -9.65
N TYR A 227 -21.61 -11.34 -10.85
CA TYR A 227 -22.07 -11.98 -12.08
C TYR A 227 -21.13 -13.11 -12.52
N GLU A 228 -21.69 -14.22 -12.97
CA GLU A 228 -20.97 -15.35 -13.57
C GLU A 228 -21.43 -15.55 -15.02
N ILE A 229 -20.56 -15.18 -15.97
CA ILE A 229 -20.87 -15.14 -17.40
C ILE A 229 -20.16 -16.29 -18.10
N SER A 230 -20.92 -17.30 -18.50
CA SER A 230 -20.45 -18.43 -19.32
C SER A 230 -20.81 -18.28 -20.81
N ALA A 231 -21.64 -17.29 -21.15
CA ALA A 231 -21.88 -16.89 -22.54
C ALA A 231 -20.56 -16.54 -23.25
N ILE A 232 -20.46 -16.94 -24.53
CA ILE A 232 -19.35 -16.55 -25.40
C ILE A 232 -19.64 -15.17 -25.96
N LEU A 233 -18.84 -14.18 -25.57
CA LEU A 233 -18.90 -12.82 -26.07
C LEU A 233 -18.04 -12.70 -27.34
N ASP A 234 -18.69 -12.33 -28.44
CA ASP A 234 -18.09 -12.19 -29.77
C ASP A 234 -18.39 -10.79 -30.35
N GLY A 235 -17.91 -10.52 -31.57
CA GLY A 235 -18.16 -9.29 -32.32
C GLY A 235 -16.94 -8.37 -32.37
N THR A 236 -16.63 -7.86 -33.55
CA THR A 236 -15.40 -7.08 -33.79
C THR A 236 -15.36 -5.76 -33.04
N GLU A 237 -16.52 -5.17 -32.74
CA GLU A 237 -16.63 -3.88 -32.04
C GLU A 237 -17.14 -4.02 -30.60
N THR A 238 -17.49 -5.24 -30.18
CA THR A 238 -18.03 -5.53 -28.85
C THR A 238 -17.02 -5.13 -27.77
N SER A 239 -17.36 -4.17 -26.94
CA SER A 239 -16.53 -3.76 -25.80
C SER A 239 -17.06 -4.31 -24.48
N VAL A 240 -16.18 -4.77 -23.58
CA VAL A 240 -16.55 -5.18 -22.21
C VAL A 240 -16.14 -4.12 -21.21
N ILE A 241 -17.06 -3.70 -20.32
CA ILE A 241 -16.83 -2.59 -19.41
C ILE A 241 -17.27 -3.00 -18.01
N LYS A 242 -16.32 -3.03 -17.07
CA LYS A 242 -16.55 -3.42 -15.68
C LYS A 242 -16.50 -2.20 -14.76
N MET A 243 -17.60 -1.96 -14.08
CA MET A 243 -17.82 -0.91 -13.09
C MET A 243 -18.59 -1.45 -11.89
N GLY A 244 -18.85 -0.63 -10.88
CA GLY A 244 -19.39 -1.10 -9.61
C GLY A 244 -18.36 -1.91 -8.81
N SER A 245 -18.61 -2.14 -7.53
CA SER A 245 -17.60 -2.67 -6.60
C SER A 245 -17.42 -4.19 -6.63
N LYS A 246 -18.35 -4.94 -7.22
CA LYS A 246 -18.39 -6.43 -7.15
C LYS A 246 -17.68 -7.09 -8.34
N SER A 247 -17.72 -8.42 -8.41
CA SER A 247 -17.08 -9.21 -9.47
C SER A 247 -18.01 -9.42 -10.66
N ALA A 248 -17.47 -9.37 -11.88
CA ALA A 248 -18.04 -10.02 -13.04
C ALA A 248 -17.03 -11.04 -13.55
N THR A 249 -17.41 -12.31 -13.57
CA THR A 249 -16.55 -13.42 -13.98
C THR A 249 -16.85 -13.79 -15.42
N LEU A 250 -15.84 -13.78 -16.28
CA LEU A 250 -15.95 -14.32 -17.64
C LEU A 250 -15.33 -15.72 -17.67
N SER A 251 -16.13 -16.71 -18.04
CA SER A 251 -15.72 -18.12 -18.16
C SER A 251 -15.86 -18.68 -19.58
N GLY A 252 -16.60 -17.99 -20.46
CA GLY A 252 -16.67 -18.29 -21.89
C GLY A 252 -15.33 -18.06 -22.60
N VAL A 253 -15.11 -18.75 -23.71
CA VAL A 253 -13.99 -18.49 -24.63
C VAL A 253 -14.39 -17.32 -25.51
N ASN A 254 -13.86 -16.14 -25.22
CA ASN A 254 -14.34 -14.88 -25.78
C ASN A 254 -13.50 -14.42 -26.98
N THR A 255 -14.14 -13.79 -27.96
CA THR A 255 -13.53 -13.33 -29.23
C THR A 255 -13.88 -11.89 -29.60
N TYR A 256 -14.48 -11.13 -28.68
CA TYR A 256 -14.80 -9.73 -28.89
C TYR A 256 -13.57 -8.85 -29.17
N GLY A 257 -13.71 -7.88 -30.09
CA GLY A 257 -12.61 -7.03 -30.58
C GLY A 257 -12.61 -5.59 -30.08
N GLY A 258 -13.71 -5.10 -29.48
CA GLY A 258 -13.85 -3.71 -29.03
C GLY A 258 -13.08 -3.35 -27.76
N GLY A 259 -12.40 -4.33 -27.15
CA GLY A 259 -11.55 -4.14 -25.97
C GLY A 259 -12.29 -4.19 -24.63
N THR A 260 -11.52 -3.98 -23.56
CA THR A 260 -11.95 -4.14 -22.17
C THR A 260 -11.61 -2.92 -21.33
N VAL A 261 -12.58 -2.38 -20.59
CA VAL A 261 -12.41 -1.24 -19.68
C VAL A 261 -12.71 -1.66 -18.24
N LEU A 262 -11.77 -1.40 -17.33
CA LEU A 262 -11.84 -1.73 -15.91
C LEU A 262 -11.98 -0.44 -15.10
N ALA A 263 -13.20 0.05 -14.88
CA ALA A 263 -13.45 1.30 -14.17
C ALA A 263 -13.81 1.12 -12.68
N GLY A 264 -14.08 -0.10 -12.22
CA GLY A 264 -14.29 -0.40 -10.80
C GLY A 264 -14.50 -1.89 -10.52
N GLY A 265 -14.33 -2.28 -9.25
CA GLY A 265 -14.53 -3.66 -8.81
C GLY A 265 -13.60 -4.63 -9.53
N PHE A 266 -14.10 -5.82 -9.86
CA PHE A 266 -13.26 -6.89 -10.41
C PHE A 266 -13.82 -7.47 -11.71
N LEU A 267 -13.00 -7.51 -12.75
CA LEU A 267 -13.23 -8.43 -13.87
C LEU A 267 -12.42 -9.69 -13.59
N THR A 268 -13.09 -10.82 -13.43
CA THR A 268 -12.46 -12.09 -13.05
C THR A 268 -12.38 -13.03 -14.24
N VAL A 269 -11.22 -13.63 -14.46
CA VAL A 269 -10.98 -14.60 -15.53
C VAL A 269 -10.18 -15.80 -15.03
N GLY A 270 -10.49 -16.98 -15.53
CA GLY A 270 -9.79 -18.22 -15.18
C GLY A 270 -8.59 -18.54 -16.09
N SER A 271 -8.62 -18.04 -17.32
CA SER A 271 -7.58 -18.25 -18.32
C SER A 271 -7.52 -17.09 -19.31
N THR A 272 -6.45 -17.04 -20.12
CA THR A 272 -6.32 -16.06 -21.21
C THR A 272 -7.41 -16.20 -22.28
N ALA A 273 -8.03 -17.37 -22.44
CA ALA A 273 -9.14 -17.56 -23.36
C ALA A 273 -10.41 -16.79 -22.95
N ASN A 274 -10.52 -16.39 -21.68
CA ASN A 274 -11.66 -15.61 -21.19
C ASN A 274 -11.51 -14.10 -21.45
N LEU A 275 -10.30 -13.63 -21.75
CA LEU A 275 -10.01 -12.22 -22.04
C LEU A 275 -9.27 -12.14 -23.39
N PRO A 276 -9.97 -11.87 -24.50
CA PRO A 276 -9.37 -11.78 -25.83
C PRO A 276 -8.35 -10.64 -25.88
N ALA A 277 -7.34 -10.81 -26.73
CA ALA A 277 -6.38 -9.78 -27.06
C ALA A 277 -7.08 -8.55 -27.66
N GLY A 278 -6.61 -7.35 -27.31
CA GLY A 278 -7.20 -6.09 -27.75
C GLY A 278 -6.94 -4.96 -26.76
N PRO A 279 -7.57 -3.78 -26.97
CA PRO A 279 -7.44 -2.65 -26.04
C PRO A 279 -7.83 -3.03 -24.62
N LEU A 280 -6.99 -2.72 -23.63
CA LEU A 280 -7.24 -2.97 -22.22
C LEU A 280 -6.96 -1.69 -21.41
N THR A 281 -7.99 -1.13 -20.79
CA THR A 281 -7.89 0.17 -20.09
C THR A 281 -8.23 0.02 -18.62
N PHE A 282 -7.34 0.49 -17.74
CA PHE A 282 -7.55 0.52 -16.29
C PHE A 282 -7.92 1.94 -15.84
N GLN A 283 -9.10 2.11 -15.22
CA GLN A 283 -9.64 3.38 -14.70
C GLN A 283 -10.11 3.28 -13.23
N GLY A 284 -9.58 2.32 -12.48
CA GLY A 284 -9.86 2.08 -11.07
C GLY A 284 -10.27 0.64 -10.75
N GLY A 285 -10.60 -0.16 -11.77
CA GLY A 285 -10.95 -1.56 -11.61
C GLY A 285 -9.72 -2.47 -11.47
N ILE A 286 -9.99 -3.72 -11.06
CA ILE A 286 -8.99 -4.77 -10.89
C ILE A 286 -9.25 -5.89 -11.90
N LEU A 287 -8.21 -6.31 -12.61
CA LEU A 287 -8.23 -7.54 -13.38
C LEU A 287 -7.77 -8.69 -12.48
N ARG A 288 -8.63 -9.68 -12.25
CA ARG A 288 -8.34 -10.84 -11.42
C ARG A 288 -8.14 -12.09 -12.29
N PHE A 289 -6.98 -12.73 -12.13
CA PHE A 289 -6.73 -14.08 -12.63
C PHE A 289 -6.91 -15.08 -11.49
N THR A 290 -7.89 -15.99 -11.62
CA THR A 290 -8.13 -17.08 -10.66
C THR A 290 -7.36 -18.35 -10.99
N GLY A 291 -7.01 -18.56 -12.27
CA GLY A 291 -6.08 -19.58 -12.74
C GLY A 291 -4.69 -19.02 -13.04
N THR A 292 -3.93 -19.71 -13.90
CA THR A 292 -2.60 -19.27 -14.31
C THR A 292 -2.70 -18.00 -15.18
N PRO A 293 -2.11 -16.86 -14.75
CA PRO A 293 -2.07 -15.67 -15.59
C PRO A 293 -1.17 -15.88 -16.82
N PRO A 294 -1.30 -15.06 -17.89
CA PRO A 294 -0.31 -15.04 -18.96
C PRO A 294 1.07 -14.63 -18.41
N SER A 295 2.13 -15.00 -19.12
CA SER A 295 3.50 -14.59 -18.76
C SER A 295 3.72 -13.08 -18.87
N SER A 296 3.00 -12.42 -19.77
CA SER A 296 2.98 -10.96 -19.96
C SER A 296 1.64 -10.47 -20.50
N LEU A 297 1.40 -9.16 -20.46
CA LEU A 297 0.25 -8.54 -21.15
C LEU A 297 0.58 -8.03 -22.56
N GLY A 298 1.70 -8.42 -23.18
CA GLY A 298 2.12 -7.89 -24.49
C GLY A 298 1.20 -8.22 -25.68
N ALA A 299 0.23 -9.12 -25.49
CA ALA A 299 -0.84 -9.37 -26.47
C ALA A 299 -2.03 -8.40 -26.34
N TYR A 300 -2.07 -7.58 -25.28
CA TYR A 300 -3.10 -6.57 -25.04
C TYR A 300 -2.56 -5.19 -25.33
N ASP A 301 -3.36 -4.33 -25.97
CA ASP A 301 -3.02 -2.92 -26.15
C ASP A 301 -3.41 -2.17 -24.87
N VAL A 302 -2.52 -2.19 -23.89
CA VAL A 302 -2.78 -1.59 -22.58
C VAL A 302 -2.48 -0.09 -22.62
N ASN A 303 -3.48 0.74 -22.29
CA ASN A 303 -3.25 2.16 -22.12
C ASN A 303 -2.59 2.46 -20.77
N TRP A 304 -1.26 2.58 -20.80
CA TRP A 304 -0.44 2.84 -19.63
C TRP A 304 -0.38 4.32 -19.23
N ASP A 305 -0.72 5.26 -20.11
CA ASP A 305 -0.58 6.72 -19.87
C ASP A 305 -1.61 7.29 -18.89
N SER A 306 -2.70 6.57 -18.64
CA SER A 306 -3.73 6.93 -17.67
C SER A 306 -4.03 5.80 -16.69
N PHE A 307 -3.06 4.91 -16.44
CA PHE A 307 -3.27 3.72 -15.63
C PHE A 307 -3.72 4.07 -14.20
N SER A 308 -4.84 3.48 -13.79
CA SER A 308 -5.31 3.47 -12.40
C SER A 308 -6.05 2.16 -12.16
N GLY A 309 -5.71 1.39 -11.14
CA GLY A 309 -6.40 0.13 -10.86
C GLY A 309 -5.46 -0.93 -10.30
N GLY A 310 -5.73 -2.19 -10.61
CA GLY A 310 -4.90 -3.26 -10.07
C GLY A 310 -4.95 -4.59 -10.77
N LEU A 311 -4.06 -5.46 -10.32
CA LEU A 311 -3.91 -6.83 -10.76
C LEU A 311 -4.02 -7.73 -9.54
N GLU A 312 -4.95 -8.68 -9.60
CA GLU A 312 -5.07 -9.73 -8.61
C GLU A 312 -4.67 -11.06 -9.21
N LEU A 313 -3.59 -11.65 -8.67
CA LEU A 313 -3.08 -12.93 -9.12
C LEU A 313 -3.27 -13.93 -7.98
N THR A 314 -4.22 -14.86 -8.08
CA THR A 314 -4.41 -15.86 -7.02
C THR A 314 -3.22 -16.82 -6.93
N SER A 315 -2.53 -17.04 -8.04
CA SER A 315 -1.34 -17.87 -8.17
C SER A 315 -0.49 -17.44 -9.38
N GLY A 316 0.61 -18.14 -9.63
CA GLY A 316 1.44 -17.94 -10.83
C GLY A 316 2.22 -16.64 -10.83
N THR A 317 2.69 -16.25 -12.03
CA THR A 317 3.54 -15.07 -12.22
C THR A 317 3.12 -14.33 -13.49
N LEU A 318 2.97 -13.01 -13.38
CA LEU A 318 2.76 -12.09 -14.50
C LEU A 318 3.92 -11.08 -14.54
N THR A 319 4.53 -10.89 -15.70
CA THR A 319 5.57 -9.86 -15.92
C THR A 319 5.03 -8.72 -16.76
N LEU A 320 5.19 -7.49 -16.27
CA LEU A 320 4.99 -6.27 -17.03
C LEU A 320 6.35 -5.65 -17.37
N ALA A 321 6.72 -5.72 -18.64
CA ALA A 321 7.98 -5.18 -19.14
C ALA A 321 7.86 -3.73 -19.63
N ASP A 322 6.67 -3.34 -20.07
CA ASP A 322 6.40 -2.00 -20.58
C ASP A 322 6.41 -0.94 -19.47
N ALA A 323 6.72 0.29 -19.85
CA ALA A 323 6.67 1.44 -18.96
C ALA A 323 5.21 1.82 -18.64
N ILE A 324 4.92 2.01 -17.36
CA ILE A 324 3.63 2.45 -16.84
C ILE A 324 3.72 3.93 -16.45
N SER A 325 2.80 4.75 -16.95
CA SER A 325 2.77 6.22 -16.81
C SER A 325 1.44 6.71 -16.19
N GLY A 326 1.23 8.03 -16.12
CA GLY A 326 -0.02 8.61 -15.64
C GLY A 326 -0.07 8.99 -14.16
N SER A 327 -1.24 9.45 -13.70
CA SER A 327 -1.43 9.94 -12.34
C SER A 327 -2.02 8.90 -11.38
N GLY A 328 -2.51 7.77 -11.88
CA GLY A 328 -3.18 6.77 -11.07
C GLY A 328 -2.22 5.87 -10.27
N SER A 329 -2.81 5.02 -9.44
CA SER A 329 -2.11 4.10 -8.56
C SER A 329 -2.16 2.66 -9.08
N LEU A 330 -1.19 1.85 -8.63
CA LEU A 330 -1.15 0.41 -8.87
C LEU A 330 -1.50 -0.37 -7.61
N SER A 331 -2.50 -1.23 -7.68
CA SER A 331 -2.84 -2.20 -6.63
C SER A 331 -2.45 -3.62 -7.06
N LYS A 332 -1.59 -4.27 -6.26
CA LYS A 332 -1.26 -5.69 -6.38
C LYS A 332 -1.96 -6.48 -5.27
N SER A 333 -2.78 -7.46 -5.61
CA SER A 333 -3.42 -8.39 -4.67
C SER A 333 -3.25 -9.86 -5.10
N GLY A 334 -3.74 -10.78 -4.28
CA GLY A 334 -3.62 -12.22 -4.46
C GLY A 334 -2.21 -12.77 -4.19
N ALA A 335 -2.10 -14.08 -3.94
CA ALA A 335 -0.86 -14.72 -3.49
C ALA A 335 0.22 -14.85 -4.59
N GLY A 336 -0.13 -14.67 -5.86
CA GLY A 336 0.78 -14.76 -7.00
C GLY A 336 1.81 -13.63 -7.05
N THR A 337 2.71 -13.72 -8.04
CA THR A 337 3.83 -12.78 -8.24
C THR A 337 3.55 -11.83 -9.40
N LEU A 338 3.64 -10.52 -9.16
CA LEU A 338 3.72 -9.52 -10.21
C LEU A 338 5.17 -9.04 -10.33
N ILE A 339 5.75 -9.14 -11.53
CA ILE A 339 7.10 -8.65 -11.83
C ILE A 339 6.97 -7.36 -12.63
N LEU A 340 7.59 -6.28 -12.15
CA LEU A 340 7.69 -5.01 -12.86
C LEU A 340 9.13 -4.81 -13.32
N SER A 341 9.33 -4.80 -14.63
CA SER A 341 10.65 -4.62 -15.26
C SER A 341 10.78 -3.29 -16.02
N GLY A 342 9.68 -2.59 -16.26
CA GLY A 342 9.66 -1.30 -16.94
C GLY A 342 10.18 -0.13 -16.09
N MET A 343 10.61 0.92 -16.77
CA MET A 343 10.91 2.22 -16.16
C MET A 343 9.61 3.02 -15.99
N ASN A 344 8.98 2.89 -14.84
CA ASN A 344 7.65 3.43 -14.61
C ASN A 344 7.68 4.87 -14.10
N SER A 345 6.72 5.69 -14.52
CA SER A 345 6.61 7.11 -14.18
C SER A 345 5.27 7.50 -13.56
N PHE A 346 4.41 6.53 -13.23
CA PHE A 346 3.12 6.80 -12.60
C PHE A 346 3.28 7.44 -11.21
N ARG A 347 2.35 8.32 -10.82
CA ARG A 347 2.48 9.17 -9.62
C ARG A 347 1.56 8.81 -8.46
N GLY A 348 0.53 8.00 -8.67
CA GLY A 348 -0.46 7.68 -7.63
C GLY A 348 0.02 6.70 -6.55
N GLY A 349 1.23 6.15 -6.69
CA GLY A 349 1.80 5.20 -5.73
C GLY A 349 1.44 3.75 -6.00
N THR A 350 1.98 2.85 -5.17
CA THR A 350 1.81 1.39 -5.29
C THR A 350 1.32 0.77 -3.99
N ALA A 351 0.21 0.05 -4.03
CA ALA A 351 -0.32 -0.74 -2.93
C ALA A 351 -0.06 -2.23 -3.15
N VAL A 352 0.68 -2.87 -2.24
CA VAL A 352 0.93 -4.32 -2.22
C VAL A 352 0.05 -4.94 -1.14
N ASN A 353 -1.16 -5.34 -1.52
CA ASN A 353 -2.17 -5.86 -0.61
C ASN A 353 -1.94 -7.33 -0.24
N ALA A 354 -1.37 -8.12 -1.14
CA ALA A 354 -1.00 -9.52 -0.90
C ALA A 354 -0.01 -10.06 -1.94
N GLY A 355 0.70 -11.13 -1.56
CA GLY A 355 1.61 -11.86 -2.43
C GLY A 355 2.88 -11.09 -2.73
N PHE A 356 3.49 -11.38 -3.88
CA PHE A 356 4.82 -10.89 -4.24
C PHE A 356 4.72 -9.79 -5.31
N LEU A 357 5.34 -8.64 -5.04
CA LEU A 357 5.70 -7.64 -6.04
C LEU A 357 7.21 -7.65 -6.21
N ARG A 358 7.70 -7.97 -7.42
CA ARG A 358 9.13 -8.08 -7.70
C ARG A 358 9.57 -6.96 -8.64
N MET A 359 10.60 -6.24 -8.23
CA MET A 359 11.22 -5.16 -8.99
C MET A 359 12.44 -5.67 -9.72
N ASN A 360 12.48 -5.49 -11.05
CA ASN A 360 13.67 -5.72 -11.87
C ASN A 360 14.27 -4.42 -12.41
N HIS A 361 13.74 -3.25 -12.02
CA HIS A 361 14.23 -1.93 -12.40
C HIS A 361 14.12 -0.96 -11.22
N ALA A 362 15.03 0.01 -11.12
CA ALA A 362 15.09 0.96 -9.99
C ALA A 362 13.84 1.84 -9.87
N GLN A 363 13.24 2.20 -11.02
CA GLN A 363 12.01 2.98 -11.11
C GLN A 363 10.75 2.12 -11.35
N ALA A 364 10.81 0.80 -11.06
CA ALA A 364 9.70 -0.10 -11.32
C ALA A 364 8.41 0.24 -10.54
N LEU A 365 8.50 1.00 -9.44
CA LEU A 365 7.35 1.34 -8.60
C LEU A 365 6.78 2.75 -8.85
N GLY A 366 7.22 3.42 -9.91
CA GLY A 366 6.80 4.79 -10.22
C GLY A 366 7.41 5.81 -9.26
N ALA A 367 6.81 7.00 -9.19
CA ALA A 367 7.31 8.12 -8.39
C ALA A 367 6.54 8.33 -7.06
N GLY A 368 5.44 7.62 -6.84
CA GLY A 368 4.60 7.76 -5.64
C GLY A 368 5.03 6.86 -4.49
N ASP A 369 4.39 7.03 -3.34
CA ASP A 369 4.64 6.24 -2.13
C ASP A 369 4.19 4.79 -2.29
N ILE A 370 4.76 3.90 -1.49
CA ILE A 370 4.46 2.47 -1.50
C ILE A 370 3.84 2.07 -0.16
N ALA A 371 2.75 1.31 -0.20
CA ALA A 371 2.12 0.74 0.97
C ALA A 371 2.10 -0.79 0.85
N VAL A 372 2.73 -1.48 1.81
CA VAL A 372 2.73 -2.95 1.90
C VAL A 372 1.83 -3.37 3.06
N ALA A 373 0.76 -4.09 2.75
CA ALA A 373 -0.18 -4.62 3.73
C ALA A 373 0.30 -5.97 4.30
N VAL A 374 -0.41 -6.46 5.32
CA VAL A 374 -0.16 -7.80 5.89
C VAL A 374 -0.32 -8.87 4.80
N GLY A 375 0.71 -9.70 4.64
CA GLY A 375 0.76 -10.74 3.60
C GLY A 375 1.23 -10.23 2.23
N GLY A 376 1.51 -8.94 2.08
CA GLY A 376 2.20 -8.35 0.94
C GLY A 376 3.72 -8.35 1.11
N GLN A 377 4.43 -8.30 -0.01
CA GLN A 377 5.88 -8.30 -0.03
C GLN A 377 6.47 -7.65 -1.28
N VAL A 378 7.56 -6.89 -1.12
CA VAL A 378 8.37 -6.31 -2.18
C VAL A 378 9.74 -7.00 -2.25
N ASP A 379 10.08 -7.58 -3.39
CA ASP A 379 11.37 -8.21 -3.68
C ASP A 379 12.20 -7.35 -4.64
N LEU A 380 13.45 -7.05 -4.27
CA LEU A 380 14.44 -6.37 -5.10
C LEU A 380 15.48 -7.37 -5.63
N THR A 381 15.69 -7.42 -6.94
CA THR A 381 16.47 -8.51 -7.60
C THR A 381 17.69 -8.05 -8.40
N GLY A 382 17.93 -6.73 -8.53
CA GLY A 382 18.71 -6.18 -9.64
C GLY A 382 19.82 -5.19 -9.29
N ASN A 383 20.34 -5.22 -8.07
CA ASN A 383 21.27 -4.20 -7.54
C ASN A 383 20.73 -2.77 -7.67
N LEU A 384 19.49 -2.59 -7.21
CA LEU A 384 18.67 -1.42 -7.44
C LEU A 384 18.89 -0.37 -6.34
N THR A 385 18.82 0.90 -6.72
CA THR A 385 18.63 2.01 -5.79
C THR A 385 17.20 2.53 -5.90
N VAL A 386 16.42 2.38 -4.84
CA VAL A 386 15.00 2.78 -4.80
C VAL A 386 14.85 4.02 -3.94
N THR A 387 14.15 5.04 -4.45
CA THR A 387 13.99 6.35 -3.79
C THR A 387 12.61 6.58 -3.19
N ASN A 388 11.65 5.71 -3.49
CA ASN A 388 10.27 5.82 -3.00
C ASN A 388 10.21 5.72 -1.47
N ALA A 389 9.34 6.52 -0.86
CA ALA A 389 8.92 6.26 0.51
C ALA A 389 8.09 4.97 0.55
N ILE A 390 8.26 4.18 1.62
CA ILE A 390 7.52 2.93 1.81
C ILE A 390 7.00 2.79 3.23
N SER A 391 5.75 2.36 3.36
CA SER A 391 5.11 1.97 4.61
C SER A 391 4.89 0.46 4.62
N ILE A 392 5.40 -0.23 5.64
CA ILE A 392 5.35 -1.70 5.71
C ILE A 392 4.55 -2.21 6.90
N LYS A 393 3.79 -3.28 6.66
CA LYS A 393 3.05 -4.05 7.66
C LYS A 393 3.35 -5.54 7.52
N GLY A 394 3.12 -6.28 8.59
CA GLY A 394 3.25 -7.73 8.60
C GLY A 394 4.63 -8.30 8.25
N VAL A 395 4.67 -9.61 8.12
CA VAL A 395 5.91 -10.40 8.09
C VAL A 395 6.45 -10.69 6.68
N GLY A 396 5.76 -10.21 5.64
CA GLY A 396 5.96 -10.63 4.25
C GLY A 396 4.96 -11.70 3.80
N ALA A 397 5.12 -12.17 2.56
CA ALA A 397 4.24 -13.13 1.90
C ALA A 397 4.77 -14.58 1.99
N THR A 398 6.03 -14.78 2.37
CA THR A 398 6.57 -16.13 2.56
C THR A 398 5.98 -16.80 3.80
N SER A 399 5.86 -18.12 3.78
CA SER A 399 5.38 -18.91 4.95
C SER A 399 6.28 -18.75 6.18
N SER A 400 7.56 -18.49 5.95
CA SER A 400 8.58 -18.22 6.96
C SER A 400 8.50 -16.77 7.48
N GLY A 401 7.94 -15.84 6.71
CA GLY A 401 7.87 -14.42 7.00
C GLY A 401 9.25 -13.75 6.97
N GLU A 402 9.89 -13.74 5.80
CA GLU A 402 11.25 -13.23 5.56
C GLU A 402 11.32 -11.71 5.29
N GLY A 403 10.23 -10.97 5.49
CA GLY A 403 10.22 -9.52 5.29
C GLY A 403 9.14 -9.05 4.33
N ALA A 404 8.53 -7.92 4.65
CA ALA A 404 7.67 -7.15 3.75
C ALA A 404 8.48 -6.43 2.65
N ILE A 405 9.77 -6.18 2.89
CA ILE A 405 10.76 -5.75 1.89
C ILE A 405 11.95 -6.71 1.96
N ARG A 406 12.43 -7.16 0.79
CA ARG A 406 13.60 -8.04 0.70
C ARG A 406 14.54 -7.72 -0.44
N SER A 407 15.84 -7.75 -0.16
CA SER A 407 16.86 -8.01 -1.19
C SER A 407 16.94 -9.52 -1.45
N VAL A 408 16.88 -9.97 -2.70
CA VAL A 408 16.88 -11.41 -3.03
C VAL A 408 17.96 -11.77 -4.03
N ASN A 409 18.15 -13.08 -4.24
CA ASN A 409 19.11 -13.66 -5.20
C ASN A 409 20.57 -13.21 -4.99
N GLY A 410 20.98 -12.91 -3.75
CA GLY A 410 22.35 -12.50 -3.47
C GLY A 410 22.72 -11.11 -3.99
N THR A 411 21.73 -10.28 -4.29
CA THR A 411 21.97 -8.92 -4.82
C THR A 411 22.23 -7.89 -3.74
N THR A 412 22.84 -6.77 -4.12
CA THR A 412 23.11 -5.61 -3.26
C THR A 412 22.22 -4.46 -3.68
N ASN A 413 21.12 -4.25 -2.96
CA ASN A 413 20.16 -3.18 -3.25
C ASN A 413 20.22 -2.10 -2.17
N THR A 414 19.88 -0.86 -2.53
CA THR A 414 19.77 0.28 -1.61
C THR A 414 18.36 0.82 -1.63
N TRP A 415 17.76 0.96 -0.45
CA TRP A 415 16.53 1.70 -0.22
C TRP A 415 16.87 3.06 0.40
N SER A 416 16.81 4.11 -0.41
CA SER A 416 17.17 5.48 -0.02
C SER A 416 15.99 6.34 0.43
N GLY A 417 14.77 5.97 0.05
CA GLY A 417 13.56 6.62 0.56
C GLY A 417 13.29 6.25 2.02
N PRO A 418 12.49 7.03 2.76
CA PRO A 418 12.14 6.69 4.14
C PRO A 418 11.32 5.38 4.20
N VAL A 419 11.50 4.64 5.29
CA VAL A 419 10.79 3.37 5.58
C VAL A 419 9.97 3.53 6.85
N THR A 420 8.65 3.49 6.75
CA THR A 420 7.74 3.53 7.90
C THR A 420 7.35 2.13 8.33
N ILE A 421 7.62 1.78 9.58
CA ILE A 421 7.08 0.61 10.27
C ILE A 421 5.66 0.95 10.70
N ALA A 422 4.66 0.44 9.99
CA ALA A 422 3.26 0.80 10.18
C ALA A 422 2.46 -0.24 10.99
N GLU A 423 3.12 -1.30 11.46
CA GLU A 423 2.56 -2.31 12.35
C GLU A 423 3.68 -2.95 13.17
N ASN A 424 3.36 -3.37 14.40
CA ASN A 424 4.31 -4.10 15.21
C ASN A 424 4.72 -5.42 14.53
N GLN A 425 5.97 -5.82 14.69
CA GLN A 425 6.55 -7.02 14.08
C GLN A 425 6.67 -6.99 12.55
N ALA A 426 6.53 -5.81 11.91
CA ALA A 426 6.83 -5.71 10.49
C ALA A 426 8.30 -6.09 10.23
N ARG A 427 8.53 -6.80 9.12
CA ARG A 427 9.85 -7.42 8.86
C ARG A 427 10.55 -6.83 7.65
N ILE A 428 11.87 -6.77 7.75
CA ILE A 428 12.80 -6.53 6.64
C ILE A 428 13.69 -7.77 6.51
N GLY A 429 14.04 -8.16 5.29
CA GLY A 429 14.96 -9.28 5.09
C GLY A 429 15.79 -9.22 3.82
N CYS A 430 16.59 -10.26 3.64
CA CYS A 430 17.58 -10.45 2.59
C CYS A 430 17.81 -11.95 2.41
N THR A 431 17.97 -12.43 1.17
CA THR A 431 18.20 -13.85 0.89
C THR A 431 19.40 -14.07 -0.04
N GLY A 432 19.98 -15.27 0.03
CA GLY A 432 21.07 -15.70 -0.85
C GLY A 432 22.39 -14.96 -0.63
N GLY A 433 22.66 -14.48 0.59
CA GLY A 433 23.87 -13.72 0.94
C GLY A 433 23.86 -12.27 0.47
N GLY A 434 22.72 -11.77 -0.02
CA GLY A 434 22.61 -10.41 -0.55
C GLY A 434 22.68 -9.33 0.53
N LEU A 435 22.76 -8.08 0.11
CA LEU A 435 22.74 -6.91 0.98
C LEU A 435 21.52 -6.04 0.64
N LEU A 436 20.81 -5.58 1.67
CA LEU A 436 19.88 -4.47 1.58
C LEU A 436 20.46 -3.33 2.41
N GLU A 437 20.91 -2.27 1.77
CA GLU A 437 21.21 -1.03 2.45
C GLU A 437 19.92 -0.23 2.61
N VAL A 438 19.66 0.29 3.80
CA VAL A 438 18.61 1.28 4.04
C VAL A 438 19.31 2.57 4.45
N SER A 439 19.38 3.50 3.50
CA SER A 439 19.99 4.83 3.68
C SER A 439 18.95 5.94 3.88
N GLY A 440 17.66 5.63 3.70
CA GLY A 440 16.58 6.45 4.23
C GLY A 440 16.31 6.15 5.71
N VAL A 441 15.69 7.09 6.42
CA VAL A 441 15.32 6.89 7.83
C VAL A 441 14.23 5.82 7.95
N ILE A 442 14.45 4.85 8.84
CA ILE A 442 13.43 3.93 9.32
C ILE A 442 12.75 4.54 10.56
N ASP A 443 11.43 4.66 10.52
CA ASP A 443 10.63 5.29 11.57
C ASP A 443 9.32 4.53 11.86
N SER A 444 8.77 4.67 13.07
CA SER A 444 7.46 4.10 13.45
C SER A 444 6.41 5.17 13.80
N GLY A 445 6.72 6.43 13.52
CA GLY A 445 5.94 7.58 13.94
C GLY A 445 5.82 7.63 15.47
N ALA A 446 4.62 7.96 15.95
CA ALA A 446 4.33 7.99 17.39
C ALA A 446 4.13 6.59 18.02
N ASN A 447 4.21 5.51 17.22
CA ASN A 447 3.92 4.16 17.70
C ASN A 447 5.18 3.46 18.22
N VAL A 448 5.03 2.68 19.28
CA VAL A 448 6.09 1.83 19.84
C VAL A 448 6.15 0.50 19.08
N TYR A 449 6.52 0.56 17.80
CA TYR A 449 6.68 -0.62 16.95
C TYR A 449 8.16 -0.99 16.80
N GLU A 450 8.44 -2.28 16.88
CA GLU A 450 9.78 -2.81 16.69
C GLU A 450 10.15 -2.97 15.21
N VAL A 451 11.45 -2.85 14.91
CA VAL A 451 12.01 -3.31 13.64
C VAL A 451 12.44 -4.76 13.81
N VAL A 452 11.94 -5.64 12.95
CA VAL A 452 12.30 -7.05 12.95
C VAL A 452 13.07 -7.39 11.68
N VAL A 453 14.23 -8.02 11.83
CA VAL A 453 15.01 -8.57 10.72
C VAL A 453 14.91 -10.08 10.73
N ARG A 454 14.57 -10.67 9.58
CA ARG A 454 14.51 -12.14 9.46
C ARG A 454 14.95 -12.63 8.10
N MET A 455 16.07 -13.37 8.09
CA MET A 455 16.57 -14.11 6.92
C MET A 455 16.13 -15.59 6.96
N PRO A 456 16.09 -16.31 5.81
CA PRO A 456 15.70 -17.73 5.76
C PRO A 456 16.65 -18.70 6.47
N ASN A 457 17.97 -18.43 6.49
CA ASN A 457 19.01 -19.33 7.01
C ASN A 457 20.36 -18.57 7.20
N ASP A 458 21.44 -19.32 7.49
CA ASP A 458 22.83 -18.83 7.66
C ASP A 458 23.50 -18.27 6.41
N THR A 459 23.07 -18.68 5.23
CA THR A 459 23.43 -17.98 3.98
C THR A 459 22.62 -16.69 3.83
N GLY A 460 22.00 -16.22 4.92
CA GLY A 460 21.19 -15.02 5.00
C GLY A 460 22.00 -13.79 4.64
N GLY A 461 21.29 -12.78 4.16
CA GLY A 461 21.92 -11.52 3.77
C GLY A 461 22.18 -10.56 4.93
N THR A 462 22.64 -9.37 4.58
CA THR A 462 22.92 -8.28 5.50
C THR A 462 21.93 -7.13 5.30
N LEU A 463 21.32 -6.65 6.38
CA LEU A 463 20.69 -5.33 6.40
C LEU A 463 21.75 -4.31 6.85
N LEU A 464 22.17 -3.42 5.94
CA LEU A 464 23.05 -2.31 6.26
C LEU A 464 22.21 -1.07 6.58
N LEU A 465 22.44 -0.44 7.75
CA LEU A 465 21.74 0.76 8.18
C LEU A 465 22.63 1.99 8.07
N SER A 466 22.33 2.88 7.11
CA SER A 466 23.15 4.06 6.79
C SER A 466 22.50 5.40 7.17
N ALA A 467 21.46 5.36 8.02
CA ALA A 467 20.71 6.54 8.46
C ALA A 467 20.48 6.54 9.99
N ASN A 468 20.30 7.73 10.56
CA ASN A 468 19.91 7.92 11.96
C ASN A 468 18.43 7.57 12.10
N ASN A 469 18.16 6.34 12.54
CA ASN A 469 16.80 5.83 12.60
C ASN A 469 16.06 6.23 13.88
N THR A 470 14.72 6.24 13.84
CA THR A 470 13.88 6.85 14.89
C THR A 470 12.71 6.00 15.37
N TRP A 471 12.62 4.72 14.99
CA TRP A 471 11.57 3.84 15.52
C TRP A 471 11.62 3.75 17.05
N LEU A 472 10.45 3.63 17.68
CA LEU A 472 10.33 3.71 19.15
C LEU A 472 10.36 2.35 19.84
N GLY A 473 10.15 1.25 19.11
CA GLY A 473 10.21 -0.10 19.65
C GLY A 473 11.63 -0.70 19.68
N ASN A 474 11.69 -2.02 19.86
CA ASN A 474 12.95 -2.76 19.93
C ASN A 474 13.55 -3.02 18.55
N THR A 475 14.81 -3.47 18.55
CA THR A 475 15.49 -4.01 17.37
C THR A 475 15.57 -5.51 17.56
N TRP A 476 14.86 -6.27 16.74
CA TRP A 476 14.84 -7.72 16.85
C TRP A 476 15.45 -8.38 15.63
N ILE A 477 16.65 -8.90 15.80
CA ILE A 477 17.35 -9.72 14.81
C ILE A 477 16.97 -11.17 15.08
N ARG A 478 16.02 -11.68 14.30
CA ARG A 478 15.55 -13.07 14.41
C ARG A 478 16.50 -14.05 13.75
N CYS A 479 17.10 -13.63 12.65
CA CYS A 479 18.05 -14.39 11.85
C CYS A 479 18.78 -13.45 10.90
N GLY A 480 20.07 -13.68 10.68
CA GLY A 480 20.96 -12.90 9.80
C GLY A 480 21.63 -11.72 10.50
N THR A 481 22.11 -10.77 9.70
CA THR A 481 22.98 -9.69 10.17
C THR A 481 22.34 -8.32 9.96
N ILE A 482 22.37 -7.48 11.01
CA ILE A 482 22.35 -6.03 10.86
C ILE A 482 23.79 -5.53 10.92
N LYS A 483 24.23 -4.79 9.90
CA LYS A 483 25.51 -4.08 9.87
C LYS A 483 25.27 -2.57 10.02
N LEU A 484 26.04 -1.88 10.84
CA LEU A 484 25.96 -0.42 10.96
C LEU A 484 26.74 0.26 9.82
N GLY A 485 26.18 1.32 9.26
CA GLY A 485 26.84 2.21 8.30
C GLY A 485 27.19 3.58 8.89
N ILE A 486 26.75 3.86 10.11
CA ILE A 486 26.99 5.09 10.86
C ILE A 486 26.94 4.84 12.38
N ASP A 487 27.47 5.78 13.16
CA ASP A 487 27.26 5.82 14.62
C ASP A 487 25.77 5.96 14.94
N HIS A 488 25.31 5.21 15.96
CA HIS A 488 23.93 5.25 16.43
C HIS A 488 22.88 4.98 15.35
N ALA A 489 23.18 4.10 14.37
CA ALA A 489 22.19 3.73 13.36
C ALA A 489 20.95 3.06 13.99
N LEU A 490 21.08 2.39 15.14
CA LEU A 490 19.92 1.95 15.93
C LEU A 490 19.47 3.06 16.90
N PRO A 491 18.15 3.25 17.13
CA PRO A 491 17.65 4.17 18.14
C PRO A 491 18.17 3.82 19.54
N THR A 492 18.62 4.83 20.28
CA THR A 492 19.24 4.62 21.61
C THR A 492 18.27 4.07 22.65
N GLY A 493 16.96 4.24 22.43
CA GLY A 493 15.89 3.70 23.27
C GLY A 493 15.52 2.25 22.98
N SER A 494 16.08 1.65 21.93
CA SER A 494 15.77 0.29 21.50
C SER A 494 16.55 -0.75 22.33
N VAL A 495 15.87 -1.81 22.77
CA VAL A 495 16.53 -3.03 23.24
C VAL A 495 16.93 -3.88 22.04
N LEU A 496 18.19 -4.32 22.01
CA LEU A 496 18.68 -5.31 21.04
C LEU A 496 18.25 -6.70 21.47
N ARG A 497 17.45 -7.36 20.63
CA ARG A 497 16.96 -8.72 20.81
C ARG A 497 17.53 -9.62 19.72
N LEU A 498 18.19 -10.71 20.10
CA LEU A 498 18.87 -11.63 19.19
C LEU A 498 18.26 -13.04 19.33
N GLY A 499 17.88 -13.68 18.22
CA GLY A 499 17.35 -15.05 18.20
C GLY A 499 15.84 -15.16 17.96
N LEU A 500 15.31 -16.39 17.90
CA LEU A 500 13.90 -16.67 17.64
C LEU A 500 13.08 -16.93 18.91
N SER A 501 11.77 -16.74 18.81
CA SER A 501 10.85 -17.29 19.81
C SER A 501 10.78 -18.82 19.70
N ALA A 502 10.51 -19.50 20.82
CA ALA A 502 10.38 -20.96 20.89
C ALA A 502 9.44 -21.53 19.81
N GLY A 503 9.89 -22.60 19.12
CA GLY A 503 9.08 -23.34 18.13
C GLY A 503 9.46 -23.14 16.66
N GLN A 504 10.48 -22.34 16.35
CA GLN A 504 11.01 -22.18 14.98
C GLN A 504 12.40 -22.82 14.90
N THR A 505 12.63 -23.73 13.94
CA THR A 505 13.90 -24.45 13.74
C THR A 505 14.60 -23.99 12.47
N GLY A 506 15.92 -24.20 12.37
CA GLY A 506 16.69 -23.94 11.13
C GLY A 506 17.37 -22.58 11.05
N VAL A 507 17.45 -21.84 12.17
CA VAL A 507 18.29 -20.64 12.28
C VAL A 507 19.58 -20.96 12.99
N THR A 508 20.61 -20.27 12.55
CA THR A 508 21.98 -20.65 12.76
C THR A 508 22.82 -19.45 13.20
N ASN A 509 22.36 -18.19 12.96
CA ASN A 509 22.96 -16.96 13.47
C ASN A 509 21.97 -15.77 13.57
N SER A 510 22.06 -14.99 14.65
CA SER A 510 21.52 -13.62 14.75
C SER A 510 22.65 -12.67 15.14
N THR A 511 22.94 -11.67 14.31
CA THR A 511 24.16 -10.86 14.44
C THR A 511 23.89 -9.37 14.33
N LEU A 512 24.42 -8.60 15.28
CA LEU A 512 24.69 -7.18 15.10
C LEU A 512 26.19 -6.99 14.86
N ASP A 513 26.55 -6.38 13.73
CA ASP A 513 27.91 -5.96 13.41
C ASP A 513 28.03 -4.43 13.48
N LEU A 514 28.84 -3.93 14.42
CA LEU A 514 29.07 -2.50 14.64
C LEU A 514 29.92 -1.86 13.54
N ALA A 515 30.70 -2.65 12.80
CA ALA A 515 31.37 -2.19 11.59
C ALA A 515 32.23 -0.92 11.74
N GLY A 516 32.96 -0.79 12.84
CA GLY A 516 33.79 0.39 13.14
C GLY A 516 33.01 1.59 13.72
N PHE A 517 31.71 1.46 13.96
CA PHE A 517 30.84 2.51 14.50
C PHE A 517 30.45 2.26 15.96
N ASN A 518 30.21 3.35 16.70
CA ASN A 518 29.74 3.31 18.07
C ASN A 518 28.22 3.20 18.12
N GLN A 519 27.70 2.42 19.07
CA GLN A 519 26.27 2.22 19.25
C GLN A 519 25.88 2.28 20.72
N ARG A 520 24.76 2.94 21.00
CA ARG A 520 24.09 2.90 22.31
C ARG A 520 22.74 2.19 22.19
N VAL A 521 22.43 1.28 23.10
CA VAL A 521 21.15 0.56 23.17
C VAL A 521 20.56 0.62 24.57
N ALA A 522 19.24 0.46 24.69
CA ALA A 522 18.54 0.38 25.96
C ALA A 522 18.62 -1.00 26.62
N GLY A 523 19.31 -1.96 26.01
CA GLY A 523 19.50 -3.30 26.54
C GLY A 523 19.99 -4.25 25.46
N VAL A 524 20.50 -5.39 25.89
CA VAL A 524 20.85 -6.52 25.02
C VAL A 524 20.33 -7.79 25.67
N THR A 525 19.66 -8.64 24.91
CA THR A 525 19.09 -9.88 25.42
C THR A 525 18.87 -10.90 24.31
N ASP A 526 18.85 -12.16 24.69
CA ASP A 526 18.49 -13.25 23.80
C ASP A 526 16.98 -13.43 23.72
N VAL A 527 16.55 -14.03 22.62
CA VAL A 527 15.23 -14.58 22.45
C VAL A 527 15.40 -16.03 22.03
N GLY A 528 14.84 -16.95 22.82
CA GLY A 528 14.95 -18.39 22.57
C GLY A 528 16.31 -18.97 22.95
N THR A 529 16.54 -20.20 22.51
CA THR A 529 17.73 -21.00 22.82
C THR A 529 18.53 -21.33 21.55
N ASP A 530 18.37 -20.54 20.49
CA ASP A 530 19.04 -20.79 19.22
C ASP A 530 20.56 -20.58 19.36
N ASN A 531 21.33 -21.24 18.49
CA ASN A 531 22.69 -21.64 18.86
C ASN A 531 23.77 -20.55 18.72
N ARG A 532 23.51 -19.39 18.09
CA ARG A 532 24.50 -18.29 17.99
C ARG A 532 23.87 -16.90 17.91
N HIS A 533 23.94 -16.17 19.02
CA HIS A 533 23.60 -14.75 19.11
C HIS A 533 24.90 -13.95 19.24
N LEU A 534 25.16 -13.05 18.29
CA LEU A 534 26.46 -12.41 18.16
C LEU A 534 26.33 -10.89 18.14
N VAL A 535 27.14 -10.22 18.92
CA VAL A 535 27.42 -8.79 18.75
C VAL A 535 28.90 -8.65 18.47
N THR A 536 29.23 -8.05 17.34
CA THR A 536 30.60 -8.02 16.82
C THR A 536 30.98 -6.65 16.32
N ASN A 537 32.27 -6.46 16.11
CA ASN A 537 32.82 -5.48 15.20
C ASN A 537 33.78 -6.20 14.26
N THR A 538 33.46 -6.19 12.96
CA THR A 538 34.28 -6.85 11.93
C THR A 538 35.43 -6.00 11.41
N GLU A 539 35.54 -4.74 11.83
CA GLU A 539 36.58 -3.81 11.38
C GLU A 539 37.76 -3.71 12.38
N ASP A 540 38.91 -3.25 11.88
CA ASP A 540 40.15 -3.13 12.68
C ASP A 540 40.05 -2.05 13.78
N ALA A 541 39.31 -0.97 13.53
CA ALA A 541 39.11 0.09 14.50
C ALA A 541 38.16 -0.37 15.60
N PHE A 542 38.46 -0.08 16.87
CA PHE A 542 37.59 -0.40 17.98
C PHE A 542 36.24 0.31 17.87
N SER A 543 35.16 -0.43 18.16
CA SER A 543 33.80 0.10 18.28
C SER A 543 33.35 0.02 19.74
N THR A 544 32.60 1.00 20.22
CA THR A 544 32.00 0.98 21.56
C THR A 544 30.52 0.62 21.50
N LEU A 545 30.13 -0.45 22.21
CA LEU A 545 28.74 -0.75 22.53
C LEU A 545 28.39 -0.25 23.95
N THR A 546 27.54 0.78 24.02
CA THR A 546 27.02 1.31 25.28
C THR A 546 25.64 0.71 25.60
N ILE A 547 25.51 0.04 26.74
CA ILE A 547 24.29 -0.64 27.20
C ILE A 547 23.67 0.14 28.37
N ASN A 548 22.53 0.79 28.10
CA ASN A 548 21.82 1.67 29.03
C ASN A 548 20.50 1.07 29.53
N ASN A 549 20.55 -0.15 30.05
CA ASN A 549 19.35 -0.86 30.49
C ASN A 549 18.70 -0.28 31.76
N THR A 550 17.40 -0.03 31.65
CA THR A 550 16.51 0.37 32.76
C THR A 550 15.77 -0.83 33.36
N ALA A 551 15.70 -1.95 32.63
CA ALA A 551 15.23 -3.25 33.10
C ALA A 551 16.38 -4.25 33.21
N ALA A 552 16.17 -5.32 33.98
CA ALA A 552 17.15 -6.39 34.10
C ALA A 552 17.13 -7.25 32.83
N TYR A 553 18.31 -7.53 32.26
CA TYR A 553 18.45 -8.39 31.10
C TYR A 553 19.55 -9.43 31.31
N THR A 554 19.37 -10.60 30.70
CA THR A 554 20.41 -11.61 30.55
C THR A 554 20.78 -11.73 29.07
N PHE A 555 22.08 -11.81 28.81
CA PHE A 555 22.65 -12.10 27.51
C PHE A 555 23.63 -13.27 27.63
N SER A 556 23.30 -14.33 26.90
CA SER A 556 23.99 -15.61 26.78
C SER A 556 24.69 -15.77 25.44
N GLY A 557 24.51 -14.81 24.53
CA GLY A 557 25.28 -14.71 23.30
C GLY A 557 26.73 -14.28 23.51
N GLU A 558 27.42 -14.12 22.39
CA GLU A 558 28.84 -13.82 22.30
C GLU A 558 29.07 -12.36 21.92
N PHE A 559 30.02 -11.71 22.60
CA PHE A 559 30.68 -10.50 22.12
C PHE A 559 32.01 -10.87 21.44
N THR A 560 32.28 -10.38 20.24
CA THR A 560 33.54 -10.68 19.51
C THR A 560 34.10 -9.49 18.73
N GLY A 561 35.31 -9.62 18.21
CA GLY A 561 36.01 -8.59 17.44
C GLY A 561 36.56 -7.47 18.32
N ASN A 562 36.93 -6.34 17.69
CA ASN A 562 37.49 -5.17 18.36
C ASN A 562 36.36 -4.35 19.01
N LEU A 563 35.79 -4.85 20.09
CA LEU A 563 34.55 -4.32 20.69
C LEU A 563 34.75 -3.93 22.16
N ASP A 564 34.66 -2.64 22.45
CA ASP A 564 34.57 -2.11 23.81
C ASP A 564 33.12 -2.17 24.31
N ILE A 565 32.93 -2.53 25.58
CA ILE A 565 31.61 -2.63 26.22
C ILE A 565 31.51 -1.61 27.34
N VAL A 566 30.45 -0.79 27.32
CA VAL A 566 30.19 0.21 28.37
C VAL A 566 28.80 0.01 28.95
N LYS A 567 28.73 -0.32 30.24
CA LYS A 567 27.49 -0.48 31.00
C LYS A 567 27.14 0.83 31.72
N THR A 568 26.05 1.49 31.31
CA THR A 568 25.58 2.76 31.92
C THR A 568 24.19 2.69 32.53
N GLY A 569 23.44 1.61 32.27
CA GLY A 569 22.07 1.46 32.76
C GLY A 569 22.00 1.28 34.28
N ALA A 570 20.93 1.74 34.92
CA ALA A 570 20.76 1.60 36.37
C ALA A 570 20.43 0.16 36.81
N SER A 571 19.91 -0.67 35.91
CA SER A 571 19.48 -2.04 36.23
C SER A 571 20.58 -3.08 35.97
N THR A 572 20.31 -4.34 36.32
CA THR A 572 21.27 -5.45 36.18
C THR A 572 21.39 -5.91 34.72
N LEU A 573 22.61 -6.07 34.22
CA LEU A 573 22.89 -6.86 33.02
C LEU A 573 23.64 -8.12 33.45
N THR A 574 23.14 -9.30 33.08
CA THR A 574 23.82 -10.59 33.35
C THR A 574 24.40 -11.13 32.05
N LEU A 575 25.70 -11.42 32.06
CA LEU A 575 26.43 -12.05 30.96
C LEU A 575 26.72 -13.51 31.29
N SER A 576 26.04 -14.43 30.60
CA SER A 576 26.12 -15.87 30.83
C SER A 576 26.70 -16.67 29.66
N GLY A 577 26.95 -16.01 28.53
CA GLY A 577 27.61 -16.57 27.35
C GLY A 577 29.12 -16.51 27.46
N VAL A 578 29.84 -17.17 26.56
CA VAL A 578 31.29 -17.00 26.41
C VAL A 578 31.53 -16.00 25.29
N SER A 579 32.41 -15.03 25.52
CA SER A 579 32.79 -14.00 24.56
C SER A 579 34.22 -14.22 24.06
N SER A 580 34.55 -13.59 22.94
CA SER A 580 35.90 -13.58 22.35
C SER A 580 36.37 -12.16 21.96
N THR A 581 35.73 -11.12 22.50
CA THR A 581 36.14 -9.72 22.28
C THR A 581 37.56 -9.44 22.79
N SER A 582 38.27 -8.56 22.08
CA SER A 582 39.60 -8.03 22.44
C SER A 582 39.53 -6.66 23.15
N GLY A 583 38.33 -6.09 23.32
CA GLY A 583 38.14 -4.75 23.88
C GLY A 583 38.05 -4.69 25.40
N GLY A 584 38.02 -3.45 25.89
CA GLY A 584 37.86 -3.12 27.29
C GLY A 584 36.39 -3.14 27.74
N LEU A 585 36.21 -3.20 29.06
CA LEU A 585 34.92 -3.10 29.73
C LEU A 585 34.89 -1.91 30.68
N ILE A 586 33.83 -1.10 30.64
CA ILE A 586 33.57 -0.05 31.63
C ILE A 586 32.20 -0.26 32.29
N VAL A 587 32.18 -0.39 33.62
CA VAL A 587 30.95 -0.39 34.44
C VAL A 587 30.77 0.98 35.07
N SER A 588 29.97 1.82 34.43
CA SER A 588 29.72 3.20 34.84
C SER A 588 28.51 3.38 35.76
N ASN A 589 27.56 2.43 35.75
CA ASN A 589 26.38 2.48 36.62
C ASN A 589 25.68 1.10 36.69
N GLY A 590 24.80 0.93 37.68
CA GLY A 590 24.01 -0.28 37.89
C GLY A 590 24.88 -1.49 38.23
N ASN A 591 24.38 -2.69 37.94
CA ASN A 591 25.09 -3.95 38.18
C ASN A 591 25.38 -4.66 36.86
N LEU A 592 26.61 -5.13 36.68
CA LEU A 592 27.01 -6.09 35.66
C LEU A 592 27.34 -7.40 36.36
N VAL A 593 26.59 -8.46 36.07
CA VAL A 593 26.83 -9.81 36.58
C VAL A 593 27.52 -10.62 35.49
N VAL A 594 28.65 -11.25 35.83
CA VAL A 594 29.32 -12.25 35.01
C VAL A 594 29.07 -13.60 35.66
N SER A 595 28.33 -14.48 34.97
CA SER A 595 27.90 -15.77 35.51
C SER A 595 28.59 -16.98 34.88
N THR A 596 29.49 -16.74 33.92
CA THR A 596 30.26 -17.77 33.20
C THR A 596 31.68 -17.24 32.98
N SER A 597 32.70 -18.08 33.17
CA SER A 597 34.08 -17.68 32.84
C SER A 597 34.22 -17.38 31.35
N GLY A 598 34.89 -16.29 31.02
CA GLY A 598 35.06 -15.84 29.64
C GLY A 598 33.89 -15.03 29.07
N SER A 599 32.84 -14.67 29.85
CA SER A 599 31.76 -13.80 29.32
C SER A 599 32.24 -12.44 28.83
N LEU A 600 33.40 -11.98 29.29
CA LEU A 600 34.04 -10.74 28.86
C LEU A 600 35.08 -10.94 27.76
N GLY A 601 35.39 -12.16 27.36
CA GLY A 601 36.48 -12.48 26.41
C GLY A 601 37.77 -12.86 27.13
N SER A 602 38.43 -13.91 26.63
CA SER A 602 39.75 -14.35 27.14
C SER A 602 40.85 -13.30 26.94
N ASN A 603 40.64 -12.36 26.02
CA ASN A 603 41.58 -11.30 25.67
C ASN A 603 41.19 -9.94 26.26
N SER A 604 40.10 -9.85 27.03
CA SER A 604 39.70 -8.58 27.65
C SER A 604 40.63 -8.27 28.82
N THR A 605 41.61 -7.42 28.53
CA THR A 605 42.70 -7.09 29.47
C THR A 605 42.42 -5.83 30.27
N ASN A 606 41.40 -5.03 29.92
CA ASN A 606 41.15 -3.73 30.56
C ASN A 606 39.71 -3.62 31.08
N ILE A 607 39.54 -3.79 32.39
CA ILE A 607 38.24 -3.70 33.06
C ILE A 607 38.25 -2.52 34.02
N THR A 608 37.33 -1.57 33.85
CA THR A 608 37.16 -0.41 34.73
C THR A 608 35.79 -0.40 35.38
N VAL A 609 35.74 -0.42 36.71
CA VAL A 609 34.53 -0.17 37.49
C VAL A 609 34.57 1.28 37.95
N ALA A 610 33.84 2.14 37.23
CA ALA A 610 33.89 3.59 37.42
C ALA A 610 32.91 4.08 38.51
N ALA A 611 31.66 3.61 38.49
CA ALA A 611 30.67 3.98 39.51
C ALA A 611 29.53 2.95 39.73
N GLY A 612 29.56 1.80 39.04
CA GLY A 612 28.61 0.71 39.26
C GLY A 612 29.21 -0.49 39.99
N THR A 613 28.52 -1.62 39.95
CA THR A 613 28.95 -2.89 40.53
C THR A 613 29.30 -3.90 39.43
N LEU A 614 30.48 -4.52 39.52
CA LEU A 614 30.81 -5.75 38.81
C LEU A 614 30.63 -6.94 39.78
N THR A 615 29.77 -7.89 39.45
CA THR A 615 29.48 -9.06 40.27
C THR A 615 29.94 -10.33 39.56
N LEU A 616 30.80 -11.13 40.18
CA LEU A 616 31.20 -12.46 39.70
C LEU A 616 30.43 -13.54 40.45
N GLN A 617 29.81 -14.48 39.71
CA GLN A 617 28.95 -15.54 40.24
C GLN A 617 29.27 -16.90 39.59
N ASN A 618 28.80 -18.00 40.19
CA ASN A 618 28.90 -19.36 39.62
C ASN A 618 30.32 -19.79 39.25
N SER A 619 31.30 -19.42 40.08
CA SER A 619 32.73 -19.66 39.82
C SER A 619 33.26 -19.00 38.54
N ALA A 620 32.57 -17.98 38.02
CA ALA A 620 33.06 -17.20 36.90
C ALA A 620 34.32 -16.43 37.28
N ALA A 621 35.30 -16.45 36.39
CA ALA A 621 36.54 -15.71 36.53
C ALA A 621 36.74 -14.69 35.41
N LEU A 622 37.50 -13.62 35.69
CA LEU A 622 38.02 -12.73 34.66
C LEU A 622 39.17 -13.42 33.92
N ALA A 623 39.69 -12.80 32.85
CA ALA A 623 40.88 -13.30 32.19
C ALA A 623 42.10 -13.19 33.13
N ASP A 624 42.96 -14.22 33.15
CA ASP A 624 44.11 -14.27 34.08
C ASP A 624 45.05 -13.05 33.95
N GLU A 625 45.15 -12.45 32.77
CA GLU A 625 45.94 -11.23 32.50
C GLU A 625 45.15 -9.91 32.61
N ALA A 626 43.91 -9.95 33.11
CA ALA A 626 43.10 -8.75 33.21
C ALA A 626 43.71 -7.70 34.18
N SER A 627 43.67 -6.45 33.75
CA SER A 627 43.85 -5.27 34.58
C SER A 627 42.47 -4.80 35.05
N LEU A 628 42.22 -4.91 36.36
CA LEU A 628 40.99 -4.46 37.00
C LEU A 628 41.26 -3.13 37.71
N ARG A 629 40.59 -2.06 37.25
CA ARG A 629 40.63 -0.73 37.87
C ARG A 629 39.32 -0.42 38.56
N ILE A 630 39.38 -0.07 39.84
CA ILE A 630 38.23 0.34 40.64
C ILE A 630 38.42 1.83 40.97
N ALA A 631 37.54 2.69 40.46
CA ALA A 631 37.67 4.13 40.60
C ALA A 631 37.32 4.62 42.02
N ASP A 632 37.84 5.81 42.37
CA ASP A 632 37.48 6.50 43.61
C ASP A 632 36.06 7.05 43.57
N GLY A 633 35.22 6.63 44.52
CA GLY A 633 33.87 7.16 44.69
C GLY A 633 32.90 6.10 45.22
N GLY A 634 31.92 6.50 46.04
CA GLY A 634 31.07 5.58 46.83
C GLY A 634 30.14 4.62 46.05
N GLY A 635 30.24 4.55 44.72
CA GLY A 635 29.44 3.68 43.86
C GLY A 635 30.19 2.50 43.23
N ALA A 636 31.51 2.63 43.00
CA ALA A 636 32.30 1.59 42.35
C ALA A 636 32.51 0.38 43.26
N LYS A 637 32.03 -0.81 42.84
CA LYS A 637 32.11 -2.03 43.64
C LYS A 637 32.45 -3.24 42.79
N VAL A 638 33.25 -4.15 43.35
CA VAL A 638 33.41 -5.51 42.84
C VAL A 638 32.86 -6.45 43.89
N THR A 639 31.99 -7.37 43.49
CA THR A 639 31.35 -8.34 44.38
C THR A 639 31.66 -9.75 43.89
N LEU A 640 32.24 -10.57 44.76
CA LEU A 640 32.43 -12.00 44.52
C LEU A 640 31.33 -12.74 45.27
N ALA A 641 30.59 -13.61 44.57
CA ALA A 641 29.65 -14.49 45.23
C ALA A 641 30.37 -15.51 46.13
N GLU A 642 29.64 -16.08 47.09
CA GLU A 642 30.19 -17.10 47.99
C GLU A 642 30.84 -18.25 47.20
N GLY A 643 32.08 -18.60 47.57
CA GLY A 643 32.85 -19.65 46.90
C GLY A 643 33.53 -19.24 45.59
N VAL A 644 33.38 -18.01 45.11
CA VAL A 644 34.10 -17.48 43.95
C VAL A 644 35.47 -16.94 44.37
N ASN A 645 36.53 -17.48 43.77
CA ASN A 645 37.89 -16.94 43.89
C ASN A 645 38.28 -16.30 42.55
N GLU A 646 38.90 -15.12 42.62
CA GLU A 646 39.30 -14.36 41.43
C GLU A 646 40.79 -14.01 41.51
N THR A 647 41.50 -14.13 40.38
CA THR A 647 42.91 -13.74 40.24
C THR A 647 43.05 -12.85 39.01
N VAL A 648 43.64 -11.67 39.20
CA VAL A 648 43.89 -10.71 38.11
C VAL A 648 45.38 -10.41 37.99
N GLY A 649 45.83 -10.12 36.77
CA GLY A 649 47.22 -9.73 36.53
C GLY A 649 47.59 -8.42 37.23
N TYR A 650 46.68 -7.44 37.20
CA TYR A 650 46.84 -6.18 37.91
C TYR A 650 45.54 -5.72 38.55
N LEU A 651 45.61 -5.29 39.81
CA LEU A 651 44.50 -4.68 40.54
C LEU A 651 44.87 -3.23 40.91
N TYR A 652 44.16 -2.28 40.32
CA TYR A 652 44.33 -0.85 40.57
C TYR A 652 43.17 -0.33 41.40
N PHE A 653 43.49 0.25 42.55
CA PHE A 653 42.55 1.01 43.36
C PHE A 653 42.77 2.50 43.12
N GLY A 654 41.70 3.27 43.31
CA GLY A 654 41.82 4.70 43.50
C GLY A 654 42.47 5.06 44.85
N GLU A 655 42.71 6.36 45.07
CA GLU A 655 43.33 6.98 46.24
C GLU A 655 42.63 6.71 47.60
N LYS A 656 41.37 6.24 47.62
CA LYS A 656 40.58 6.01 48.86
C LYS A 656 40.07 4.56 48.94
N LEU A 657 40.89 3.67 49.48
CA LEU A 657 40.53 2.27 49.71
C LEU A 657 39.70 2.09 51.01
N CYS A 658 38.54 1.43 50.91
CA CYS A 658 37.91 0.71 52.02
C CYS A 658 37.82 -0.76 51.59
N MET A 659 38.64 -1.63 52.20
CA MET A 659 38.56 -3.09 52.01
C MET A 659 37.49 -3.70 52.90
#